data_AF-A0A813ATG2-F1
#
_entry.id   AF-A0A813ATG2-F1
#
_cell.length_a   1.000
_cell.length_b   1.000
_cell.length_c   1.000
_cell.angle_alpha   90.00
_cell.angle_beta   90.00
_cell.angle_gamma   90.00
#
_symmetry.space_group_name_H-M   'P 1'
#
loop_
_entity.id
_entity.type
_entity.pdbx_description
1 polymer ?
#
loop_
_entity_poly.entity_id
_entity_poly.type
_entity_poly.pdbx_seq_one_letter_code
_entity_poly.pdbx_strand_id
1 'polypeptide(L)'
;MRGAQSGGVVTFVGEEGNVRGLRARVVNLKRTTLSTLLRARLNAVEWWARWRGPLMGAGRLYMGHTRFATSSKATLEGTHPHQWTPPEKHEVYLGWASGQLRKAYVNLEIFITHNGDLDFFDLGDRTYDLSDIQSWLERSTGHPRPAEVDSAAIAGLMDLLRTQGCLARSVRYGFWFVKARTQDSLDSEVPCKGLFEEVAAVLDTVLQSFDVEQQSVAQLNEQRGALQEASLSALRESKHSKHGLKLAELQSMIYTAIDAFFDNDLLKAMELFMDGAKGSFGLCVTSSLDAQKQIVMAARGQSMALAFYPKTGLLLYGSEAAAVKAGAAFLRSRLSDSDSSSSESSLEDGPPAPSSLTGPAMRLDLDDFAGEICLLDWSGGLPYASFAHRKLQPQAMSEVLTLTSVRGGLMQTRLQKRLVAIENNPLVMPLPESCGEPVAKDIRDIPSALEKIQKDWDAGEGLNRITAWTLTRALNRRLREKAAGKVSADAVDLLITGCEVSLWLGEQFAADLSLCFQHLVVKCISSNKILGHYGQEYPMAQTGHICDSWDLSGSVALLLSHSGGTFATLNVSNLLQAFTTNIFVVSSEWDTQIGKQLRQLQNSFCSRIFSEDIGLRPAEACSVSVCAMQQMLTQSRSCSTSRHRPFLKDPSLSQQVGSKVTHSDLAELSRMNRMNIDALRELVEPKMETCRTLRRKGRHWAQHVLEVPRAWILCALYIAVTVTWGRPPVMHTAKCIASVEAGSLAYHVALAFDALLYIFMPQLAILMIRLVQRRPLLHRMGVRTLVIGDVPWVAQSAEAFLSKLMACSYSATALNVFSANPCDHLVHRMTHRVVRGTLLACGCPDGRLVALSNSAQAVSLAVNQASSIQSMGSGCESLTIGHSPFKLPLAAHAVTLKTRRPLYLCEFLKQQGVVRSASGELGDFNNLKTQLKRRSSSHLQVEVPEWMEKIQHKKRLLEASAVKEQDLKSFMESLGVEHTQHITFEQFEKGWRLLHEDKLSEEQLRRAFNHFGQEGIYPVDCKALLRMPFVEMLSLAQGNPLGKSQHQIRESREEVFGEALLQLADPNDHVQILQSQFLSMQLYESRIATLQRAVSFFVMFHEMAGTIAEFWPLVSLGFLRYHMHRTQSIMRIATTASPISGADVRQQMLELRSAKEFNHLVGNVNKMVSRWRARKMQ
;
A
#
# COMPACT_ATOMS: atom_id res chain seq x y z
N MET A 1 -9.86 -24.59 -3.61
CA MET A 1 -8.70 -24.06 -4.36
C MET A 1 -7.80 -23.29 -3.39
N ARG A 2 -6.46 -23.46 -3.41
CA ARG A 2 -5.56 -22.61 -2.59
C ARG A 2 -5.34 -21.25 -3.28
N GLY A 3 -5.20 -20.17 -2.51
CA GLY A 3 -4.93 -18.81 -3.04
C GLY A 3 -6.06 -18.22 -3.91
N ALA A 4 -7.29 -18.72 -3.77
CA ALA A 4 -8.46 -18.21 -4.47
C ALA A 4 -9.32 -17.35 -3.54
N GLN A 5 -10.04 -16.38 -4.11
CA GLN A 5 -11.10 -15.70 -3.40
C GLN A 5 -12.35 -16.59 -3.30
N SER A 6 -13.11 -16.38 -2.23
CA SER A 6 -14.46 -16.90 -2.06
C SER A 6 -15.35 -15.80 -1.50
N GLY A 7 -16.66 -15.94 -1.61
CA GLY A 7 -17.56 -14.94 -1.06
C GLY A 7 -19.00 -15.38 -1.08
N GLY A 8 -19.78 -14.79 -0.19
CA GLY A 8 -21.20 -15.04 -0.13
C GLY A 8 -21.97 -13.93 0.55
N VAL A 9 -23.28 -13.98 0.36
CA VAL A 9 -24.28 -13.08 0.91
C VAL A 9 -25.44 -13.93 1.43
N VAL A 10 -26.00 -13.56 2.58
CA VAL A 10 -27.32 -13.99 3.04
C VAL A 10 -28.29 -12.83 2.95
N THR A 11 -29.51 -13.13 2.52
CA THR A 11 -30.69 -12.28 2.65
C THR A 11 -31.87 -13.14 3.11
N PHE A 12 -33.06 -12.59 3.30
CA PHE A 12 -34.18 -13.29 3.96
C PHE A 12 -35.46 -13.26 3.13
N VAL A 13 -36.23 -14.36 3.21
CA VAL A 13 -37.55 -14.54 2.59
C VAL A 13 -38.51 -15.12 3.61
N GLY A 14 -39.78 -14.74 3.50
CA GLY A 14 -40.86 -15.15 4.39
C GLY A 14 -41.52 -13.97 5.09
N GLU A 15 -42.61 -14.26 5.79
CA GLU A 15 -43.40 -13.31 6.57
C GLU A 15 -42.93 -13.29 8.04
N GLU A 16 -43.43 -12.33 8.82
CA GLU A 16 -43.11 -12.20 10.25
C GLU A 16 -43.42 -13.51 11.01
N GLY A 17 -42.42 -14.03 11.72
CA GLY A 17 -42.51 -15.33 12.42
C GLY A 17 -42.16 -16.57 11.59
N ASN A 18 -41.98 -16.47 10.26
CA ASN A 18 -41.56 -17.62 9.43
C ASN A 18 -40.47 -17.25 8.43
N VAL A 19 -39.43 -16.57 8.94
CA VAL A 19 -38.32 -16.03 8.16
C VAL A 19 -37.25 -17.09 7.90
N ARG A 20 -36.75 -17.19 6.67
CA ARG A 20 -35.69 -18.14 6.26
C ARG A 20 -34.52 -17.45 5.56
N GLY A 21 -33.30 -17.88 5.87
CA GLY A 21 -32.08 -17.41 5.22
C GLY A 21 -31.87 -17.96 3.80
N LEU A 22 -31.62 -17.07 2.85
CA LEU A 22 -31.18 -17.37 1.49
C LEU A 22 -29.69 -17.09 1.34
N ARG A 23 -28.86 -18.15 1.39
CA ARG A 23 -27.40 -18.04 1.18
C ARG A 23 -27.00 -18.22 -0.28
N ALA A 24 -26.43 -17.18 -0.88
CA ALA A 24 -25.69 -17.26 -2.14
C ALA A 24 -24.19 -17.30 -1.83
N ARG A 25 -23.49 -18.37 -2.23
CA ARG A 25 -22.04 -18.56 -2.00
C ARG A 25 -21.35 -18.98 -3.29
N VAL A 26 -20.14 -18.47 -3.52
CA VAL A 26 -19.29 -18.79 -4.67
C VAL A 26 -17.82 -18.89 -4.27
N VAL A 27 -17.08 -19.81 -4.89
CA VAL A 27 -15.61 -19.83 -4.88
C VAL A 27 -15.16 -19.31 -6.24
N ASN A 28 -14.34 -18.26 -6.25
CA ASN A 28 -13.85 -17.68 -7.50
C ASN A 28 -12.87 -18.64 -8.17
N LEU A 29 -13.04 -18.86 -9.47
CA LEU A 29 -12.10 -19.63 -10.28
C LEU A 29 -10.99 -18.71 -10.83
N LYS A 30 -9.98 -19.33 -11.46
CA LYS A 30 -8.94 -18.57 -12.16
C LYS A 30 -9.57 -17.77 -13.30
N ARG A 31 -9.22 -16.49 -13.43
CA ARG A 31 -9.66 -15.55 -14.48
C ARG A 31 -11.12 -15.08 -14.41
N THR A 32 -11.88 -15.47 -13.39
CA THR A 32 -13.26 -14.98 -13.16
C THR A 32 -13.33 -13.85 -12.11
N THR A 33 -14.45 -13.13 -12.08
CA THR A 33 -14.68 -12.01 -11.16
C THR A 33 -15.67 -12.40 -10.06
N LEU A 34 -15.19 -12.41 -8.80
CA LEU A 34 -15.98 -12.82 -7.63
C LEU A 34 -17.33 -12.09 -7.52
N SER A 35 -17.34 -10.76 -7.63
CA SER A 35 -18.58 -9.96 -7.49
C SER A 35 -19.60 -10.26 -8.58
N THR A 36 -19.16 -10.48 -9.82
CA THR A 36 -20.03 -10.87 -10.94
C THR A 36 -20.64 -12.26 -10.72
N LEU A 37 -19.82 -13.24 -10.31
CA LEU A 37 -20.29 -14.60 -9.99
C LEU A 37 -21.28 -14.59 -8.81
N LEU A 38 -20.96 -13.83 -7.75
CA LEU A 38 -21.78 -13.73 -6.55
C LEU A 38 -23.12 -13.05 -6.85
N ARG A 39 -23.12 -11.96 -7.64
CA ARG A 39 -24.36 -11.29 -8.06
C ARG A 39 -25.21 -12.20 -8.96
N ALA A 40 -24.62 -12.91 -9.91
CA ALA A 40 -25.33 -13.87 -10.74
C ALA A 40 -25.95 -15.01 -9.90
N ARG A 41 -25.20 -15.54 -8.92
CA ARG A 41 -25.71 -16.58 -8.01
C ARG A 41 -26.82 -16.07 -7.09
N LEU A 42 -26.69 -14.84 -6.57
CA LEU A 42 -27.71 -14.19 -5.74
C LEU A 42 -29.00 -13.97 -6.54
N ASN A 43 -28.92 -13.38 -7.73
CA ASN A 43 -30.07 -13.17 -8.61
C ASN A 43 -30.82 -14.49 -8.91
N ALA A 44 -30.08 -15.58 -9.17
CA ALA A 44 -30.68 -16.89 -9.40
C ALA A 44 -31.40 -17.44 -8.16
N VAL A 45 -30.78 -17.32 -6.97
CA VAL A 45 -31.39 -17.77 -5.70
C VAL A 45 -32.63 -16.93 -5.34
N GLU A 46 -32.57 -15.60 -5.50
CA GLU A 46 -33.72 -14.72 -5.31
C GLU A 46 -34.86 -15.03 -6.28
N TRP A 47 -34.55 -15.25 -7.57
CA TRP A 47 -35.55 -15.59 -8.59
C TRP A 47 -36.32 -16.86 -8.24
N TRP A 48 -35.62 -17.93 -7.84
CA TRP A 48 -36.26 -19.17 -7.37
C TRP A 48 -37.03 -18.98 -6.06
N ALA A 49 -36.57 -18.11 -5.16
CA ALA A 49 -37.23 -17.88 -3.88
C ALA A 49 -38.54 -17.09 -3.98
N ARG A 50 -38.68 -16.20 -4.98
CA ARG A 50 -39.93 -15.46 -5.24
C ARG A 50 -41.14 -16.38 -5.51
N TRP A 51 -40.90 -17.60 -6.02
CA TRP A 51 -41.95 -18.62 -6.19
C TRP A 51 -42.43 -19.25 -4.88
N ARG A 52 -41.77 -18.98 -3.74
CA ARG A 52 -42.05 -19.59 -2.43
C ARG A 52 -42.54 -18.58 -1.38
N GLY A 53 -42.61 -17.29 -1.73
CA GLY A 53 -43.03 -16.22 -0.84
C GLY A 53 -42.41 -14.87 -1.23
N PRO A 54 -42.92 -13.77 -0.67
CA PRO A 54 -42.36 -12.44 -0.92
C PRO A 54 -40.92 -12.33 -0.40
N LEU A 55 -40.09 -11.59 -1.14
CA LEU A 55 -38.85 -11.03 -0.61
C LEU A 55 -39.22 -9.98 0.45
N MET A 56 -38.51 -9.98 1.58
CA MET A 56 -38.79 -9.07 2.67
C MET A 56 -38.84 -7.59 2.23
N GLY A 57 -39.87 -6.88 2.70
CA GLY A 57 -40.19 -5.50 2.36
C GLY A 57 -39.53 -4.47 3.29
N ALA A 58 -39.65 -3.19 2.89
CA ALA A 58 -39.15 -1.95 3.54
C ALA A 58 -37.64 -1.86 3.86
N GLY A 59 -37.02 -2.89 4.46
CA GLY A 59 -35.60 -2.94 4.80
C GLY A 59 -34.95 -4.25 4.34
N ARG A 60 -34.29 -4.25 3.16
CA ARG A 60 -33.61 -5.44 2.64
C ARG A 60 -32.19 -5.58 3.22
N LEU A 61 -32.02 -6.50 4.16
CA LEU A 61 -30.70 -6.89 4.64
C LEU A 61 -29.97 -7.78 3.61
N TYR A 62 -28.77 -7.35 3.21
CA TYR A 62 -27.79 -8.15 2.48
C TYR A 62 -26.50 -8.24 3.30
N MET A 63 -26.36 -9.31 4.06
CA MET A 63 -25.19 -9.54 4.91
C MET A 63 -24.21 -10.48 4.19
N GLY A 64 -23.02 -9.99 3.86
CA GLY A 64 -22.03 -10.76 3.11
C GLY A 64 -20.58 -10.45 3.46
N HIS A 65 -19.70 -11.30 2.96
CA HIS A 65 -18.25 -11.16 3.11
C HIS A 65 -17.52 -11.82 1.94
N THR A 66 -16.40 -11.22 1.53
CA THR A 66 -15.50 -11.73 0.50
C THR A 66 -14.17 -12.13 1.14
N ARG A 67 -13.92 -13.44 1.24
CA ARG A 67 -12.76 -14.03 1.91
C ARG A 67 -11.64 -14.30 0.93
N PHE A 68 -10.42 -13.93 1.29
CA PHE A 68 -9.21 -14.37 0.60
C PHE A 68 -8.47 -15.40 1.46
N ALA A 69 -8.33 -16.63 0.97
CA ALA A 69 -7.69 -17.71 1.72
C ALA A 69 -6.16 -17.64 1.58
N THR A 70 -5.49 -17.13 2.62
CA THR A 70 -4.04 -16.95 2.71
C THR A 70 -3.30 -18.25 3.02
N SER A 71 -3.67 -18.93 4.11
CA SER A 71 -3.11 -20.21 4.58
C SER A 71 -3.92 -21.43 4.14
N SER A 72 -5.25 -21.27 4.00
CA SER A 72 -6.21 -22.36 3.85
C SER A 72 -6.66 -22.60 2.39
N LYS A 73 -7.42 -23.68 2.17
CA LYS A 73 -8.12 -23.91 0.90
C LYS A 73 -9.43 -23.09 0.90
N ALA A 74 -9.66 -22.27 -0.11
CA ALA A 74 -11.00 -21.76 -0.39
C ALA A 74 -11.91 -22.93 -0.83
N THR A 75 -12.88 -23.29 0.00
CA THR A 75 -13.91 -24.31 -0.24
C THR A 75 -15.29 -23.68 -0.10
N LEU A 76 -16.32 -24.28 -0.71
CA LEU A 76 -17.68 -23.74 -0.63
C LEU A 76 -18.25 -23.82 0.80
N GLU A 77 -17.85 -24.84 1.56
CA GLU A 77 -18.13 -24.99 3.00
C GLU A 77 -17.47 -23.87 3.82
N GLY A 78 -16.17 -23.63 3.60
CA GLY A 78 -15.37 -22.55 4.18
C GLY A 78 -15.65 -21.15 3.62
N THR A 79 -16.82 -20.95 3.00
CA THR A 79 -17.28 -19.66 2.45
C THR A 79 -18.45 -19.11 3.28
N HIS A 80 -18.31 -17.86 3.71
CA HIS A 80 -19.33 -17.08 4.42
C HIS A 80 -20.63 -16.89 3.60
N PRO A 81 -21.77 -16.55 4.24
CA PRO A 81 -21.98 -16.53 5.70
C PRO A 81 -22.02 -17.92 6.31
N HIS A 82 -21.37 -18.06 7.47
CA HIS A 82 -21.36 -19.30 8.24
C HIS A 82 -22.61 -19.41 9.10
N GLN A 83 -23.03 -20.65 9.32
CA GLN A 83 -24.16 -21.10 10.11
C GLN A 83 -23.74 -22.48 10.63
N TRP A 84 -23.91 -22.75 11.93
CA TRP A 84 -23.62 -24.04 12.52
C TRP A 84 -24.83 -24.96 12.42
N THR A 85 -25.85 -24.69 13.23
CA THR A 85 -27.12 -25.40 13.26
C THR A 85 -27.94 -25.10 11.99
N PRO A 86 -28.41 -26.11 11.24
CA PRO A 86 -29.25 -25.91 10.05
C PRO A 86 -30.61 -25.28 10.42
N PRO A 87 -31.38 -24.76 9.44
CA PRO A 87 -32.74 -24.26 9.69
C PRO A 87 -33.61 -25.29 10.41
N GLU A 88 -34.03 -24.94 11.62
CA GLU A 88 -34.83 -25.77 12.50
C GLU A 88 -35.94 -24.93 13.15
N LYS A 89 -37.10 -25.54 13.37
CA LYS A 89 -38.20 -24.87 14.07
C LYS A 89 -38.08 -25.08 15.57
N HIS A 90 -38.13 -23.97 16.31
CA HIS A 90 -38.20 -23.99 17.77
C HIS A 90 -39.47 -23.28 18.23
N GLU A 91 -39.93 -23.66 19.41
CA GLU A 91 -40.88 -22.86 20.16
C GLU A 91 -40.14 -21.67 20.79
N VAL A 92 -40.62 -20.46 20.50
CA VAL A 92 -39.96 -19.20 20.87
C VAL A 92 -41.03 -18.20 21.29
N TYR A 93 -40.80 -17.54 22.42
CA TYR A 93 -41.55 -16.36 22.82
C TYR A 93 -41.08 -15.16 21.98
N LEU A 94 -41.99 -14.59 21.20
CA LEU A 94 -41.81 -13.36 20.42
C LEU A 94 -42.46 -12.18 21.15
N GLY A 95 -42.38 -10.96 20.58
CA GLY A 95 -43.05 -9.78 21.13
C GLY A 95 -42.26 -9.03 22.21
N TRP A 96 -40.99 -9.41 22.44
CA TRP A 96 -40.05 -8.69 23.30
C TRP A 96 -39.98 -7.18 23.03
N ALA A 97 -40.05 -6.77 21.76
CA ALA A 97 -40.02 -5.36 21.35
C ALA A 97 -41.35 -4.62 21.58
N SER A 98 -42.50 -5.31 21.45
CA SER A 98 -43.83 -4.78 21.77
C SER A 98 -44.13 -4.77 23.28
N GLY A 99 -43.27 -5.38 24.10
CA GLY A 99 -43.45 -5.43 25.56
C GLY A 99 -44.49 -6.43 26.05
N GLN A 100 -45.04 -7.26 25.16
CA GLN A 100 -45.96 -8.37 25.46
C GLN A 100 -45.44 -9.63 24.77
N LEU A 101 -45.30 -10.73 25.52
CA LEU A 101 -44.81 -11.99 24.95
C LEU A 101 -45.95 -12.78 24.30
N ARG A 102 -45.67 -13.37 23.12
CA ARG A 102 -46.55 -14.34 22.46
C ARG A 102 -45.77 -15.60 22.10
N LYS A 103 -46.33 -16.78 22.36
CA LYS A 103 -45.70 -18.04 21.95
C LYS A 103 -45.82 -18.23 20.43
N ALA A 104 -44.74 -18.67 19.77
CA ALA A 104 -44.76 -18.98 18.34
C ALA A 104 -43.80 -20.12 17.98
N TYR A 105 -44.11 -20.89 16.93
CA TYR A 105 -43.28 -22.00 16.46
C TYR A 105 -42.58 -21.63 15.15
N VAL A 106 -41.33 -21.18 15.25
CA VAL A 106 -40.64 -20.37 14.23
C VAL A 106 -39.31 -20.95 13.80
N ASN A 107 -38.89 -20.68 12.56
CA ASN A 107 -37.59 -21.08 12.03
C ASN A 107 -36.45 -20.24 12.65
N LEU A 108 -35.49 -20.90 13.30
CA LEU A 108 -34.34 -20.28 13.95
C LEU A 108 -33.05 -20.56 13.18
N GLU A 109 -32.44 -19.52 12.67
CA GLU A 109 -31.14 -19.55 12.01
C GLU A 109 -30.27 -18.42 12.54
N ILE A 110 -28.95 -18.64 12.61
CA ILE A 110 -27.96 -17.62 12.94
C ILE A 110 -26.89 -17.64 11.85
N PHE A 111 -26.58 -16.45 11.33
CA PHE A 111 -25.58 -16.24 10.30
C PHE A 111 -24.51 -15.29 10.78
N ILE A 112 -23.25 -15.65 10.54
CA ILE A 112 -22.09 -14.81 10.86
C ILE A 112 -21.22 -14.56 9.61
N THR A 113 -20.69 -13.35 9.52
CA THR A 113 -19.61 -13.00 8.59
C THR A 113 -18.45 -12.43 9.38
N HIS A 114 -17.25 -12.96 9.17
CA HIS A 114 -16.08 -12.70 9.98
C HIS A 114 -14.88 -12.35 9.09
N ASN A 115 -14.10 -11.37 9.53
CA ASN A 115 -12.77 -11.06 9.01
C ASN A 115 -11.80 -11.06 10.18
N GLY A 116 -10.67 -11.76 10.08
CA GLY A 116 -9.76 -12.00 11.18
C GLY A 116 -9.67 -13.48 11.52
N ASP A 117 -9.29 -13.79 12.77
CA ASP A 117 -8.94 -15.11 13.27
C ASP A 117 -9.43 -15.26 14.72
N LEU A 118 -10.06 -16.39 15.05
CA LEU A 118 -10.34 -16.82 16.43
C LEU A 118 -9.26 -17.83 16.85
N ASP A 119 -8.39 -17.44 17.77
CA ASP A 119 -7.26 -18.26 18.21
C ASP A 119 -7.65 -19.14 19.41
N PHE A 120 -8.24 -18.52 20.43
CA PHE A 120 -8.64 -19.16 21.68
C PHE A 120 -9.99 -18.63 22.17
N PHE A 121 -10.65 -19.38 23.07
CA PHE A 121 -11.88 -18.94 23.73
C PHE A 121 -11.88 -19.32 25.21
N ASP A 122 -12.23 -18.36 26.07
CA ASP A 122 -12.33 -18.57 27.51
C ASP A 122 -13.69 -19.19 27.88
N LEU A 123 -13.67 -20.32 28.58
CA LEU A 123 -14.85 -20.97 29.16
C LEU A 123 -14.63 -21.17 30.66
N GLY A 124 -15.37 -20.42 31.47
CA GLY A 124 -15.09 -20.31 32.90
C GLY A 124 -13.76 -19.60 33.13
N ASP A 125 -12.92 -20.14 34.01
CA ASP A 125 -11.62 -19.56 34.37
C ASP A 125 -10.45 -20.15 33.52
N ARG A 126 -10.75 -20.72 32.34
CA ARG A 126 -9.76 -21.37 31.45
C ARG A 126 -9.91 -20.93 30.00
N THR A 127 -8.77 -20.69 29.36
CA THR A 127 -8.62 -20.47 27.93
C THR A 127 -8.43 -21.80 27.22
N TYR A 128 -9.20 -22.07 26.15
CA TYR A 128 -9.11 -23.29 25.35
C TYR A 128 -8.74 -22.99 23.89
N ASP A 129 -8.01 -23.90 23.27
CA ASP A 129 -7.64 -23.85 21.85
C ASP A 129 -8.86 -24.04 20.94
N LEU A 130 -8.81 -23.44 19.75
CA LEU A 130 -9.87 -23.55 18.74
C LEU A 130 -10.27 -25.01 18.40
N SER A 131 -9.34 -25.96 18.40
CA SER A 131 -9.61 -27.38 18.14
C SER A 131 -10.55 -28.01 19.16
N ASP A 132 -10.37 -27.63 20.43
CA ASP A 132 -11.08 -28.21 21.56
C ASP A 132 -12.48 -27.61 21.61
N ILE A 133 -12.57 -26.29 21.39
CA ILE A 133 -13.83 -25.57 21.18
C ILE A 133 -14.60 -26.16 19.98
N GLN A 134 -13.97 -26.42 18.83
CA GLN A 134 -14.64 -27.03 17.68
C GLN A 134 -15.22 -28.41 18.02
N SER A 135 -14.47 -29.26 18.72
CA SER A 135 -14.89 -30.60 19.12
C SER A 135 -15.99 -30.58 20.19
N TRP A 136 -15.90 -29.63 21.12
CA TRP A 136 -16.93 -29.36 22.12
C TRP A 136 -18.22 -28.78 21.52
N LEU A 137 -18.13 -27.98 20.46
CA LEU A 137 -19.31 -27.46 19.74
C LEU A 137 -20.11 -28.56 19.04
N GLU A 138 -19.44 -29.56 18.44
CA GLU A 138 -20.12 -30.72 17.82
C GLU A 138 -21.00 -31.45 18.86
N ARG A 139 -20.43 -31.66 20.05
CA ARG A 139 -21.10 -32.25 21.22
C ARG A 139 -22.22 -31.38 21.76
N SER A 140 -21.92 -30.13 22.13
CA SER A 140 -22.84 -29.24 22.86
C SER A 140 -24.02 -28.74 22.03
N THR A 141 -23.87 -28.62 20.70
CA THR A 141 -24.96 -28.25 19.79
C THR A 141 -25.78 -29.44 19.30
N GLY A 142 -25.20 -30.65 19.28
CA GLY A 142 -25.79 -31.85 18.69
C GLY A 142 -25.67 -31.91 17.15
N HIS A 143 -24.85 -31.05 16.53
CA HIS A 143 -24.68 -30.99 15.07
C HIS A 143 -23.20 -31.13 14.66
N PRO A 144 -22.88 -31.89 13.60
CA PRO A 144 -21.51 -32.00 13.11
C PRO A 144 -21.02 -30.65 12.58
N ARG A 145 -19.71 -30.39 12.73
CA ARG A 145 -19.07 -29.16 12.31
C ARG A 145 -19.25 -28.93 10.80
N PRO A 146 -19.77 -27.76 10.38
CA PRO A 146 -20.11 -27.51 8.98
C PRO A 146 -18.90 -27.18 8.10
N ALA A 147 -17.76 -26.82 8.70
CA ALA A 147 -16.48 -26.55 8.05
C ALA A 147 -15.35 -26.48 9.11
N GLU A 148 -14.12 -26.83 8.75
CA GLU A 148 -12.94 -26.79 9.64
C GLU A 148 -12.49 -25.36 10.03
N VAL A 149 -13.10 -24.32 9.47
CA VAL A 149 -12.64 -22.93 9.64
C VAL A 149 -13.07 -22.35 10.99
N ASP A 150 -12.22 -21.53 11.59
CA ASP A 150 -12.45 -20.70 12.78
C ASP A 150 -13.86 -20.06 12.81
N SER A 151 -14.27 -19.51 11.68
CA SER A 151 -15.52 -18.77 11.50
C SER A 151 -16.76 -19.67 11.59
N ALA A 152 -16.61 -20.98 11.40
CA ALA A 152 -17.66 -21.93 11.74
C ALA A 152 -17.81 -22.06 13.25
N ALA A 153 -16.71 -22.18 14.00
CA ALA A 153 -16.74 -22.24 15.46
C ALA A 153 -17.41 -20.97 16.06
N ILE A 154 -17.13 -19.78 15.52
CA ILE A 154 -17.84 -18.54 15.89
C ILE A 154 -19.36 -18.69 15.68
N ALA A 155 -19.81 -19.28 14.57
CA ALA A 155 -21.24 -19.52 14.33
C ALA A 155 -21.85 -20.53 15.33
N GLY A 156 -21.08 -21.52 15.78
CA GLY A 156 -21.51 -22.47 16.82
C GLY A 156 -21.58 -21.83 18.21
N LEU A 157 -20.59 -21.03 18.59
CA LEU A 157 -20.61 -20.23 19.82
C LEU A 157 -21.82 -19.28 19.82
N MET A 158 -22.08 -18.57 18.73
CA MET A 158 -23.28 -17.72 18.64
C MET A 158 -24.60 -18.52 18.73
N ASP A 159 -24.65 -19.79 18.30
CA ASP A 159 -25.83 -20.67 18.45
C ASP A 159 -26.06 -21.15 19.89
N LEU A 160 -25.00 -21.21 20.71
CA LEU A 160 -25.10 -21.44 22.16
C LEU A 160 -25.40 -20.15 22.93
N LEU A 161 -24.85 -19.01 22.51
CA LEU A 161 -24.94 -17.74 23.22
C LEU A 161 -26.28 -17.02 23.00
N ARG A 162 -26.84 -17.03 21.78
CA ARG A 162 -28.14 -16.38 21.47
C ARG A 162 -29.31 -17.29 21.87
N THR A 163 -29.92 -17.00 23.03
CA THR A 163 -30.97 -17.87 23.61
C THR A 163 -32.26 -17.14 24.02
N GLN A 164 -32.27 -15.81 24.13
CA GLN A 164 -33.47 -15.06 24.57
C GLN A 164 -34.74 -15.49 23.82
N GLY A 165 -35.80 -15.75 24.58
CA GLY A 165 -37.10 -16.22 24.08
C GLY A 165 -37.20 -17.73 23.79
N CYS A 166 -36.11 -18.51 23.83
CA CYS A 166 -36.13 -19.94 23.54
C CYS A 166 -35.64 -20.77 24.73
N LEU A 167 -36.59 -21.27 25.54
CA LEU A 167 -36.29 -22.01 26.78
C LEU A 167 -35.34 -23.20 26.56
N ALA A 168 -35.56 -24.03 25.53
CA ALA A 168 -34.69 -25.19 25.24
C ALA A 168 -33.23 -24.78 24.98
N ARG A 169 -33.00 -23.66 24.28
CA ARG A 169 -31.65 -23.12 24.07
C ARG A 169 -31.07 -22.48 25.33
N SER A 170 -31.90 -21.83 26.14
CA SER A 170 -31.47 -21.24 27.41
C SER A 170 -31.09 -22.30 28.46
N VAL A 171 -31.82 -23.42 28.54
CA VAL A 171 -31.46 -24.59 29.36
C VAL A 171 -30.14 -25.20 28.88
N ARG A 172 -29.98 -25.38 27.56
CA ARG A 172 -28.73 -25.85 26.94
C ARG A 172 -27.53 -24.95 27.30
N TYR A 173 -27.71 -23.63 27.24
CA TYR A 173 -26.70 -22.65 27.67
C TYR A 173 -26.39 -22.77 29.17
N GLY A 174 -27.41 -22.79 30.02
CA GLY A 174 -27.24 -22.92 31.47
C GLY A 174 -26.49 -24.19 31.87
N PHE A 175 -26.80 -25.33 31.24
CA PHE A 175 -26.10 -26.60 31.48
C PHE A 175 -24.61 -26.48 31.13
N TRP A 176 -24.29 -26.04 29.92
CA TRP A 176 -22.92 -26.03 29.43
C TRP A 176 -22.03 -24.99 30.11
N PHE A 177 -22.50 -23.76 30.32
CA PHE A 177 -21.70 -22.71 30.94
C PHE A 177 -21.56 -22.88 32.47
N VAL A 178 -22.47 -23.60 33.13
CA VAL A 178 -22.26 -24.04 34.53
C VAL A 178 -21.30 -25.21 34.58
N LYS A 179 -21.45 -26.24 33.73
CA LYS A 179 -20.51 -27.37 33.70
C LYS A 179 -19.07 -26.93 33.43
N ALA A 180 -18.85 -26.06 32.45
CA ALA A 180 -17.53 -25.53 32.11
C ALA A 180 -16.83 -24.75 33.26
N ARG A 181 -17.59 -24.19 34.22
CA ARG A 181 -17.03 -23.55 35.44
C ARG A 181 -16.68 -24.55 36.56
N THR A 182 -17.20 -25.77 36.48
CA THR A 182 -17.12 -26.78 37.57
C THR A 182 -16.22 -27.97 37.26
N GLN A 183 -15.63 -28.03 36.07
CA GLN A 183 -14.89 -29.19 35.57
C GLN A 183 -13.54 -28.80 34.95
N ASP A 184 -12.61 -29.76 34.97
CA ASP A 184 -11.26 -29.59 34.45
C ASP A 184 -11.12 -29.80 32.92
N SER A 185 -12.17 -30.29 32.24
CA SER A 185 -12.15 -30.62 30.80
C SER A 185 -13.51 -30.41 30.14
N LEU A 186 -13.50 -30.22 28.81
CA LEU A 186 -14.66 -30.15 27.93
C LEU A 186 -15.22 -31.54 27.53
N ASP A 187 -14.58 -32.63 27.95
CA ASP A 187 -14.96 -34.02 27.64
C ASP A 187 -16.03 -34.60 28.60
N SER A 188 -17.16 -33.88 28.72
CA SER A 188 -18.34 -34.35 29.46
C SER A 188 -19.35 -35.06 28.56
N GLU A 189 -20.05 -36.06 29.12
CA GLU A 189 -21.20 -36.69 28.47
C GLU A 189 -22.29 -35.65 28.17
N VAL A 190 -22.82 -35.72 26.96
CA VAL A 190 -23.85 -34.82 26.44
C VAL A 190 -25.22 -35.41 26.74
N PRO A 191 -26.12 -34.70 27.46
CA PRO A 191 -27.52 -35.10 27.52
C PRO A 191 -28.15 -35.02 26.12
N CYS A 192 -29.00 -35.99 25.78
CA CYS A 192 -29.66 -35.99 24.47
C CYS A 192 -30.49 -34.71 24.28
N LYS A 193 -30.63 -34.25 23.04
CA LYS A 193 -31.36 -33.02 22.70
C LYS A 193 -32.77 -32.97 23.31
N GLY A 194 -33.47 -34.12 23.28
CA GLY A 194 -34.79 -34.28 23.87
C GLY A 194 -34.84 -33.93 25.37
N LEU A 195 -33.77 -34.15 26.14
CA LEU A 195 -33.78 -33.77 27.56
C LEU A 195 -33.84 -32.24 27.74
N PHE A 196 -33.14 -31.46 26.90
CA PHE A 196 -33.23 -29.99 26.98
C PHE A 196 -34.63 -29.48 26.62
N GLU A 197 -35.34 -30.19 25.74
CA GLU A 197 -36.73 -29.89 25.35
C GLU A 197 -37.72 -30.33 26.45
N GLU A 198 -37.51 -31.49 27.09
CA GLU A 198 -38.28 -31.97 28.25
C GLU A 198 -38.15 -31.04 29.45
N VAL A 199 -36.91 -30.64 29.82
CA VAL A 199 -36.67 -29.67 30.89
C VAL A 199 -37.26 -28.30 30.53
N ALA A 200 -37.16 -27.87 29.27
CA ALA A 200 -37.79 -26.64 28.82
C ALA A 200 -39.32 -26.69 28.91
N ALA A 201 -39.98 -27.82 28.66
CA ALA A 201 -41.43 -27.96 28.83
C ALA A 201 -41.87 -27.83 30.30
N VAL A 202 -41.05 -28.30 31.25
CA VAL A 202 -41.28 -28.06 32.69
C VAL A 202 -41.17 -26.56 33.00
N LEU A 203 -40.10 -25.90 32.54
CA LEU A 203 -39.91 -24.46 32.73
C LEU A 203 -40.99 -23.62 32.03
N ASP A 204 -41.49 -24.06 30.88
CA ASP A 204 -42.55 -23.42 30.12
C ASP A 204 -43.89 -23.50 30.85
N THR A 205 -44.19 -24.64 31.48
CA THR A 205 -45.38 -24.80 32.34
C THR A 205 -45.33 -23.83 33.54
N VAL A 206 -44.15 -23.66 34.14
CA VAL A 206 -43.95 -22.65 35.21
C VAL A 206 -44.07 -21.24 34.65
N LEU A 207 -43.49 -20.93 33.49
CA LEU A 207 -43.59 -19.61 32.88
C LEU A 207 -45.04 -19.23 32.55
N GLN A 208 -45.84 -20.18 32.07
CA GLN A 208 -47.28 -19.98 31.82
C GLN A 208 -48.08 -19.71 33.09
N SER A 209 -47.70 -20.28 34.26
CA SER A 209 -48.39 -20.02 35.53
C SER A 209 -48.16 -18.62 36.11
N PHE A 210 -47.37 -17.77 35.43
CA PHE A 210 -47.16 -16.36 35.75
C PHE A 210 -47.91 -15.44 34.75
N ASP A 211 -48.93 -15.95 34.06
CA ASP A 211 -49.79 -15.20 33.11
C ASP A 211 -48.98 -14.46 32.02
N VAL A 212 -47.96 -15.13 31.47
CA VAL A 212 -46.94 -14.57 30.56
C VAL A 212 -47.48 -13.76 29.36
N GLU A 213 -48.66 -14.10 28.85
CA GLU A 213 -49.29 -13.40 27.71
C GLU A 213 -50.13 -12.18 28.14
N GLN A 214 -50.49 -12.07 29.42
CA GLN A 214 -51.28 -10.95 29.96
C GLN A 214 -50.41 -9.90 30.67
N GLN A 215 -49.21 -10.28 31.14
CA GLN A 215 -48.26 -9.36 31.76
C GLN A 215 -47.33 -8.69 30.72
N SER A 216 -46.81 -7.51 31.07
CA SER A 216 -45.70 -6.93 30.31
C SER A 216 -44.37 -7.62 30.63
N VAL A 217 -43.43 -7.65 29.68
CA VAL A 217 -42.09 -8.24 29.90
C VAL A 217 -41.38 -7.62 31.11
N ALA A 218 -41.66 -6.35 31.42
CA ALA A 218 -41.07 -5.66 32.57
C ALA A 218 -41.56 -6.23 33.92
N GLN A 219 -42.87 -6.45 34.07
CA GLN A 219 -43.47 -7.04 35.28
C GLN A 219 -43.00 -8.49 35.48
N LEU A 220 -42.96 -9.26 34.39
CA LEU A 220 -42.44 -10.62 34.39
C LEU A 220 -40.96 -10.67 34.80
N ASN A 221 -40.17 -9.68 34.36
CA ASN A 221 -38.76 -9.57 34.72
C ASN A 221 -38.53 -9.09 36.17
N GLU A 222 -39.43 -8.31 36.76
CA GLU A 222 -39.41 -8.01 38.20
C GLU A 222 -39.68 -9.27 39.04
N GLN A 223 -40.50 -10.20 38.51
CA GLN A 223 -40.79 -11.50 39.12
C GLN A 223 -39.71 -12.57 38.84
N ARG A 224 -38.59 -12.24 38.16
CA ARG A 224 -37.55 -13.21 37.73
C ARG A 224 -37.03 -14.09 38.86
N GLY A 225 -36.81 -13.54 40.06
CA GLY A 225 -36.36 -14.32 41.22
C GLY A 225 -37.39 -15.35 41.71
N ALA A 226 -38.68 -14.99 41.68
CA ALA A 226 -39.76 -15.93 42.00
C ALA A 226 -39.90 -17.02 40.93
N LEU A 227 -39.74 -16.66 39.65
CA LEU A 227 -39.71 -17.61 38.53
C LEU A 227 -38.53 -18.59 38.67
N GLN A 228 -37.36 -18.13 39.12
CA GLN A 228 -36.17 -18.96 39.38
C GLN A 228 -36.43 -20.00 40.50
N GLU A 229 -37.03 -19.60 41.62
CA GLU A 229 -37.37 -20.53 42.71
C GLU A 229 -38.50 -21.50 42.35
N ALA A 230 -39.54 -21.03 41.66
CA ALA A 230 -40.64 -21.87 41.20
C ALA A 230 -40.15 -22.93 40.19
N SER A 231 -39.28 -22.52 39.26
CA SER A 231 -38.64 -23.41 38.28
C SER A 231 -37.75 -24.46 38.94
N LEU A 232 -36.96 -24.08 39.94
CA LEU A 232 -36.14 -25.00 40.73
C LEU A 232 -37.00 -26.01 41.49
N SER A 233 -38.13 -25.58 42.03
CA SER A 233 -39.07 -26.44 42.76
C SER A 233 -39.76 -27.43 41.83
N ALA A 234 -40.35 -26.97 40.72
CA ALA A 234 -40.98 -27.83 39.72
C ALA A 234 -40.02 -28.87 39.13
N LEU A 235 -38.76 -28.49 38.86
CA LEU A 235 -37.79 -29.44 38.32
C LEU A 235 -37.31 -30.49 39.35
N ARG A 236 -37.26 -30.14 40.64
CA ARG A 236 -37.00 -31.09 41.74
C ARG A 236 -38.09 -32.17 41.85
N GLU A 237 -39.35 -31.77 41.69
CA GLU A 237 -40.51 -32.67 41.73
C GLU A 237 -40.64 -33.50 40.43
N SER A 238 -40.05 -33.03 39.33
CA SER A 238 -40.01 -33.76 38.06
C SER A 238 -39.12 -35.02 38.09
N LYS A 239 -39.38 -35.94 37.16
CA LYS A 239 -38.55 -37.14 36.94
C LYS A 239 -37.13 -36.83 36.46
N HIS A 240 -36.88 -35.62 35.93
CA HIS A 240 -35.61 -35.19 35.34
C HIS A 240 -34.58 -34.75 36.40
N SER A 241 -34.98 -34.65 37.67
CA SER A 241 -34.09 -34.39 38.81
C SER A 241 -32.96 -35.43 39.01
N LYS A 242 -33.03 -36.58 38.31
CA LYS A 242 -32.13 -37.73 38.48
C LYS A 242 -30.91 -37.75 37.55
N HIS A 243 -30.71 -36.76 36.67
CA HIS A 243 -29.61 -36.74 35.68
C HIS A 243 -28.23 -36.30 36.23
N GLY A 244 -27.88 -36.71 37.45
CA GLY A 244 -26.49 -36.66 37.97
C GLY A 244 -25.92 -35.27 38.31
N LEU A 245 -26.69 -34.19 38.22
CA LEU A 245 -26.27 -32.86 38.69
C LEU A 245 -26.40 -32.75 40.22
N LYS A 246 -25.38 -32.19 40.89
CA LYS A 246 -25.48 -31.84 42.31
C LYS A 246 -26.51 -30.71 42.50
N LEU A 247 -27.14 -30.63 43.68
CA LEU A 247 -28.20 -29.65 43.95
C LEU A 247 -27.78 -28.20 43.66
N ALA A 248 -26.55 -27.82 44.00
CA ALA A 248 -25.99 -26.49 43.72
C ALA A 248 -25.69 -26.27 42.23
N GLU A 249 -25.26 -27.31 41.51
CA GLU A 249 -25.07 -27.25 40.04
C GLU A 249 -26.43 -27.09 39.34
N LEU A 250 -27.46 -27.80 39.80
CA LEU A 250 -28.83 -27.71 39.28
C LEU A 250 -29.45 -26.32 39.50
N GLN A 251 -29.29 -25.75 40.70
CA GLN A 251 -29.72 -24.38 41.02
C GLN A 251 -29.03 -23.36 40.12
N SER A 252 -27.69 -23.42 40.03
CA SER A 252 -26.90 -22.55 39.16
C SER A 252 -27.31 -22.67 37.68
N MET A 253 -27.56 -23.90 37.21
CA MET A 253 -28.04 -24.18 35.84
C MET A 253 -29.38 -23.49 35.56
N ILE A 254 -30.37 -23.65 36.44
CA ILE A 254 -31.72 -23.09 36.25
C ILE A 254 -31.69 -21.56 36.30
N TYR A 255 -30.96 -20.97 37.25
CA TYR A 255 -30.85 -19.52 37.35
C TYR A 255 -30.18 -18.94 36.09
N THR A 256 -29.05 -19.53 35.69
CA THR A 256 -28.32 -19.15 34.45
C THR A 256 -29.19 -19.33 33.20
N ALA A 257 -30.02 -20.37 33.13
CA ALA A 257 -30.93 -20.60 32.03
C ALA A 257 -32.05 -19.53 31.98
N ILE A 258 -32.64 -19.18 33.12
CA ILE A 258 -33.67 -18.15 33.17
C ILE A 258 -33.09 -16.76 32.88
N ASP A 259 -31.93 -16.42 33.44
CA ASP A 259 -31.23 -15.17 33.09
C ASP A 259 -30.94 -15.09 31.59
N ALA A 260 -30.46 -16.18 30.98
CA ALA A 260 -30.22 -16.25 29.54
C ALA A 260 -31.51 -16.15 28.71
N PHE A 261 -32.64 -16.69 29.19
CA PHE A 261 -33.94 -16.55 28.52
C PHE A 261 -34.41 -15.09 28.41
N PHE A 262 -34.11 -14.24 29.40
CA PHE A 262 -34.43 -12.81 29.36
C PHE A 262 -33.35 -11.95 28.70
N ASP A 263 -32.06 -12.20 28.98
CA ASP A 263 -30.99 -11.24 28.69
C ASP A 263 -30.14 -11.59 27.46
N ASN A 264 -30.06 -12.86 27.02
CA ASN A 264 -29.20 -13.25 25.90
C ASN A 264 -29.83 -12.97 24.52
N ASP A 265 -30.10 -11.69 24.26
CA ASP A 265 -30.41 -11.16 22.94
C ASP A 265 -29.18 -11.21 22.00
N LEU A 266 -29.32 -10.69 20.79
CA LEU A 266 -28.24 -10.69 19.80
C LEU A 266 -27.04 -9.82 20.19
N LEU A 267 -27.27 -8.75 20.95
CA LEU A 267 -26.24 -7.84 21.42
C LEU A 267 -25.48 -8.46 22.60
N LYS A 268 -26.18 -9.05 23.57
CA LYS A 268 -25.60 -9.75 24.71
C LYS A 268 -24.84 -11.01 24.30
N ALA A 269 -25.34 -11.77 23.33
CA ALA A 269 -24.61 -12.90 22.76
C ALA A 269 -23.28 -12.45 22.13
N MET A 270 -23.25 -11.30 21.46
CA MET A 270 -22.01 -10.73 20.89
C MET A 270 -21.06 -10.23 21.99
N GLU A 271 -21.57 -9.60 23.05
CA GLU A 271 -20.77 -9.16 24.21
C GLU A 271 -20.09 -10.36 24.88
N LEU A 272 -20.86 -11.40 25.23
CA LEU A 272 -20.34 -12.64 25.81
C LEU A 272 -19.30 -13.34 24.91
N PHE A 273 -19.51 -13.31 23.59
CA PHE A 273 -18.51 -13.83 22.65
C PHE A 273 -17.22 -12.99 22.67
N MET A 274 -17.32 -11.67 22.60
CA MET A 274 -16.16 -10.79 22.55
C MET A 274 -15.36 -10.80 23.85
N ASP A 275 -16.02 -10.93 25.01
CA ASP A 275 -15.35 -11.05 26.31
C ASP A 275 -14.50 -12.33 26.39
N GLY A 276 -15.06 -13.48 25.99
CA GLY A 276 -14.36 -14.77 26.03
C GLY A 276 -13.35 -14.99 24.90
N ALA A 277 -13.55 -14.41 23.72
CA ALA A 277 -12.71 -14.69 22.55
C ALA A 277 -11.34 -13.99 22.59
N LYS A 278 -10.28 -14.71 22.19
CA LYS A 278 -8.95 -14.16 21.90
C LYS A 278 -8.67 -14.23 20.39
N GLY A 279 -8.10 -13.16 19.83
CA GLY A 279 -7.76 -13.07 18.42
C GLY A 279 -8.08 -11.71 17.78
N SER A 280 -8.55 -11.72 16.54
CA SER A 280 -8.93 -10.51 15.80
C SER A 280 -10.26 -10.67 15.05
N PHE A 281 -11.14 -9.67 15.16
CA PHE A 281 -12.56 -9.80 14.82
C PHE A 281 -13.07 -8.55 14.11
N GLY A 282 -13.43 -8.69 12.84
CA GLY A 282 -14.32 -7.80 12.09
C GLY A 282 -15.58 -8.61 11.81
N LEU A 283 -16.48 -8.63 12.79
CA LEU A 283 -17.56 -9.61 12.90
C LEU A 283 -18.91 -8.92 12.69
N CYS A 284 -19.82 -9.60 12.00
CA CYS A 284 -21.21 -9.21 11.88
C CYS A 284 -22.07 -10.46 12.06
N VAL A 285 -23.19 -10.32 12.78
CA VAL A 285 -24.10 -11.40 13.17
C VAL A 285 -25.55 -10.96 13.00
N THR A 286 -26.37 -11.87 12.47
CA THR A 286 -27.82 -11.74 12.37
C THR A 286 -28.49 -13.08 12.71
N SER A 287 -29.76 -13.04 13.15
CA SER A 287 -30.60 -14.22 13.35
C SER A 287 -31.92 -14.08 12.61
N SER A 288 -32.58 -15.16 12.21
CA SER A 288 -33.92 -15.11 11.59
C SER A 288 -34.98 -14.45 12.48
N LEU A 289 -34.82 -14.46 13.82
CA LEU A 289 -35.69 -13.73 14.76
C LEU A 289 -35.51 -12.22 14.71
N ASP A 290 -34.30 -11.77 14.32
CA ASP A 290 -33.86 -10.40 14.44
C ASP A 290 -33.66 -9.73 13.06
N ALA A 291 -33.58 -10.51 11.98
CA ALA A 291 -33.29 -10.10 10.60
C ALA A 291 -34.27 -9.07 10.00
N GLN A 292 -35.47 -8.92 10.58
CA GLN A 292 -36.47 -7.94 10.15
C GLN A 292 -36.21 -6.54 10.73
N LYS A 293 -35.43 -6.43 11.80
CA LYS A 293 -35.28 -5.24 12.64
C LYS A 293 -33.84 -4.84 12.96
N GLN A 294 -32.93 -5.81 13.12
CA GLN A 294 -31.67 -5.61 13.82
C GLN A 294 -30.49 -6.40 13.22
N ILE A 295 -29.29 -5.83 13.35
CA ILE A 295 -28.01 -6.49 13.07
C ILE A 295 -26.95 -6.03 14.06
N VAL A 296 -26.06 -6.94 14.48
CA VAL A 296 -24.97 -6.63 15.40
C VAL A 296 -23.62 -6.75 14.67
N MET A 297 -22.74 -5.78 14.89
CA MET A 297 -21.38 -5.77 14.36
C MET A 297 -20.37 -5.54 15.49
N ALA A 298 -19.16 -6.08 15.36
CA ALA A 298 -18.07 -5.89 16.29
C ALA A 298 -16.74 -5.70 15.56
N ALA A 299 -15.86 -4.90 16.15
CA ALA A 299 -14.51 -4.65 15.65
C ALA A 299 -13.50 -4.74 16.81
N ARG A 300 -12.49 -5.60 16.70
CA ARG A 300 -11.33 -5.69 17.60
C ARG A 300 -10.15 -6.29 16.84
N GLY A 301 -9.11 -5.49 16.56
CA GLY A 301 -7.96 -5.89 15.77
C GLY A 301 -8.19 -5.96 14.25
N GLN A 302 -9.42 -5.70 13.78
CA GLN A 302 -9.81 -5.67 12.39
C GLN A 302 -10.78 -4.50 12.21
N SER A 303 -10.53 -3.62 11.24
CA SER A 303 -11.35 -2.43 11.03
C SER A 303 -12.73 -2.77 10.48
N MET A 304 -13.74 -2.04 10.93
CA MET A 304 -15.10 -2.03 10.37
C MET A 304 -15.58 -0.59 10.24
N ALA A 305 -16.16 -0.27 9.08
CA ALA A 305 -16.77 1.02 8.78
C ALA A 305 -18.24 0.84 8.42
N LEU A 306 -19.06 1.79 8.84
CA LEU A 306 -20.49 1.92 8.55
C LEU A 306 -20.71 3.23 7.80
N ALA A 307 -21.48 3.25 6.72
CA ALA A 307 -21.89 4.47 6.03
C ALA A 307 -23.41 4.56 5.91
N PHE A 308 -23.93 5.71 6.31
CA PHE A 308 -25.34 6.05 6.33
C PHE A 308 -25.60 7.02 5.18
N TYR A 309 -26.52 6.67 4.29
CA TYR A 309 -26.94 7.51 3.16
C TYR A 309 -28.44 7.83 3.28
N PRO A 310 -28.82 8.88 4.04
CA PRO A 310 -30.22 9.21 4.29
C PRO A 310 -31.03 9.35 3.00
N LYS A 311 -30.52 10.14 2.05
CA LYS A 311 -31.14 10.44 0.74
C LYS A 311 -31.54 9.22 -0.11
N THR A 312 -30.95 8.05 0.12
CA THR A 312 -31.28 6.80 -0.59
C THR A 312 -31.86 5.70 0.31
N GLY A 313 -31.96 5.94 1.62
CA GLY A 313 -32.28 4.90 2.60
C GLY A 313 -31.23 3.79 2.69
N LEU A 314 -30.00 4.01 2.21
CA LEU A 314 -28.97 2.98 2.11
C LEU A 314 -28.02 3.00 3.31
N LEU A 315 -27.88 1.84 3.95
CA LEU A 315 -26.83 1.54 4.93
C LEU A 315 -25.80 0.62 4.25
N LEU A 316 -24.53 1.01 4.27
CA LEU A 316 -23.42 0.17 3.82
C LEU A 316 -22.48 -0.12 4.98
N TYR A 317 -21.87 -1.30 4.98
CA TYR A 317 -20.78 -1.65 5.89
C TYR A 317 -19.64 -2.33 5.13
N GLY A 318 -18.44 -2.32 5.70
CA GLY A 318 -17.29 -3.01 5.13
C GLY A 318 -16.05 -2.94 6.02
N SER A 319 -15.11 -3.85 5.82
CA SER A 319 -13.84 -3.86 6.56
C SER A 319 -12.87 -2.75 6.12
N GLU A 320 -13.06 -2.18 4.93
CA GLU A 320 -12.32 -1.01 4.44
C GLU A 320 -13.23 0.21 4.34
N ALA A 321 -12.78 1.36 4.86
CA ALA A 321 -13.48 2.64 4.74
C ALA A 321 -13.73 3.07 3.27
N ALA A 322 -12.93 2.58 2.32
CA ALA A 322 -13.15 2.79 0.89
C ALA A 322 -14.36 2.03 0.34
N ALA A 323 -14.66 0.82 0.84
CA ALA A 323 -15.76 0.00 0.33
C ALA A 323 -17.12 0.68 0.55
N VAL A 324 -17.30 1.32 1.72
CA VAL A 324 -18.55 2.00 2.05
C VAL A 324 -18.77 3.30 1.28
N LYS A 325 -17.73 3.87 0.62
CA LYS A 325 -17.87 5.04 -0.28
C LYS A 325 -18.70 4.75 -1.53
N ALA A 326 -18.97 3.47 -1.86
CA ALA A 326 -19.70 3.06 -3.06
C ALA A 326 -21.11 3.67 -3.18
N GLY A 327 -21.81 3.90 -2.06
CA GLY A 327 -23.13 4.54 -2.06
C GLY A 327 -23.10 5.98 -2.58
N ALA A 328 -21.98 6.70 -2.41
CA ALA A 328 -21.82 8.08 -2.89
C ALA A 328 -21.71 8.14 -4.43
N ALA A 329 -21.15 7.10 -5.05
CA ALA A 329 -21.09 7.01 -6.52
C ALA A 329 -22.49 6.78 -7.12
N PHE A 330 -23.29 5.89 -6.49
CA PHE A 330 -24.68 5.63 -6.88
C PHE A 330 -25.58 6.87 -6.74
N LEU A 331 -25.38 7.66 -5.68
CA LEU A 331 -26.07 8.94 -5.50
C LEU A 331 -25.78 9.92 -6.65
N ARG A 332 -24.51 10.04 -7.06
CA ARG A 332 -24.12 10.94 -8.15
C ARG A 332 -24.73 10.54 -9.49
N SER A 333 -24.77 9.23 -9.82
CA SER A 333 -25.36 8.78 -11.09
C SER A 333 -26.87 9.07 -11.15
N ARG A 334 -27.62 8.89 -10.06
CA ARG A 334 -29.05 9.26 -10.03
C ARG A 334 -29.27 10.75 -10.28
N LEU A 335 -28.42 11.61 -9.71
CA LEU A 335 -28.55 13.07 -9.85
C LEU A 335 -28.20 13.54 -11.27
N SER A 336 -27.25 12.91 -11.96
CA SER A 336 -26.97 13.21 -13.37
C SER A 336 -28.06 12.74 -14.33
N ASP A 337 -28.76 11.65 -14.00
CA ASP A 337 -29.86 11.14 -14.82
C ASP A 337 -31.11 12.05 -14.70
N SER A 338 -31.34 12.66 -13.53
CA SER A 338 -32.45 13.62 -13.34
C SER A 338 -32.25 14.96 -14.04
N ASP A 339 -31.00 15.40 -14.25
CA ASP A 339 -30.69 16.64 -14.98
C ASP A 339 -30.74 16.46 -16.53
N SER A 340 -30.89 15.24 -17.02
CA SER A 340 -30.84 14.91 -18.46
C SER A 340 -32.14 14.31 -19.02
N SER A 341 -33.20 14.17 -18.22
CA SER A 341 -34.48 13.60 -18.65
C SER A 341 -35.70 14.43 -18.20
N SER A 342 -35.96 15.53 -18.91
CA SER A 342 -37.28 16.19 -18.91
C SER A 342 -38.30 15.37 -19.72
N SER A 343 -38.63 14.19 -19.22
CA SER A 343 -39.69 13.35 -19.78
C SER A 343 -40.30 12.47 -18.67
N GLU A 344 -41.55 12.75 -18.31
CA GLU A 344 -42.35 11.87 -17.47
C GLU A 344 -42.48 10.50 -18.14
N SER A 345 -41.88 9.47 -17.52
CA SER A 345 -42.20 8.08 -17.84
C SER A 345 -42.21 7.25 -16.57
N SER A 346 -43.40 6.75 -16.25
CA SER A 346 -43.73 5.97 -15.06
C SER A 346 -42.98 4.64 -15.03
N LEU A 347 -42.23 4.39 -13.95
CA LEU A 347 -41.83 3.06 -13.50
C LEU A 347 -42.21 2.92 -12.02
N GLU A 348 -43.43 2.47 -11.80
CA GLU A 348 -43.90 1.99 -10.49
C GLU A 348 -43.28 0.61 -10.20
N ASP A 349 -42.65 0.47 -9.03
CA ASP A 349 -42.60 -0.73 -8.15
C ASP A 349 -41.46 -0.61 -7.12
N GLY A 350 -41.53 0.46 -6.35
CA GLY A 350 -40.76 0.63 -5.12
C GLY A 350 -41.56 1.52 -4.16
N PRO A 351 -41.56 1.23 -2.85
CA PRO A 351 -42.26 2.10 -1.90
C PRO A 351 -41.69 3.53 -1.99
N PRO A 352 -42.53 4.57 -1.90
CA PRO A 352 -42.07 5.95 -1.95
C PRO A 352 -41.05 6.18 -0.84
N ALA A 353 -39.92 6.81 -1.18
CA ALA A 353 -38.91 7.16 -0.18
C ALA A 353 -39.56 8.13 0.84
N PRO A 354 -39.39 7.90 2.16
CA PRO A 354 -39.92 8.81 3.18
C PRO A 354 -39.50 10.25 2.92
N SER A 355 -40.47 11.16 2.89
CA SER A 355 -40.31 12.58 2.49
C SER A 355 -39.54 13.45 3.50
N SER A 356 -38.77 12.82 4.39
CA SER A 356 -38.14 13.39 5.58
C SER A 356 -36.66 13.02 5.74
N LEU A 357 -36.09 12.23 4.82
CA LEU A 357 -34.69 11.73 4.89
C LEU A 357 -33.63 12.81 4.56
N THR A 358 -33.67 13.94 5.25
CA THR A 358 -32.77 15.08 5.06
C THR A 358 -31.46 14.92 5.85
N GLY A 359 -30.35 14.67 5.16
CA GLY A 359 -29.01 14.70 5.77
C GLY A 359 -27.90 14.38 4.76
N PRO A 360 -26.65 14.83 5.01
CA PRO A 360 -25.49 14.41 4.23
C PRO A 360 -25.14 12.95 4.52
N ALA A 361 -24.48 12.28 3.57
CA ALA A 361 -23.94 10.94 3.82
C ALA A 361 -22.79 10.97 4.84
N MET A 362 -22.88 10.15 5.88
CA MET A 362 -21.92 10.10 7.01
C MET A 362 -21.34 8.70 7.18
N ARG A 363 -20.10 8.59 7.64
CA ARG A 363 -19.42 7.35 8.00
C ARG A 363 -19.14 7.29 9.51
N LEU A 364 -19.31 6.12 10.12
CA LEU A 364 -18.75 5.78 11.43
C LEU A 364 -17.71 4.68 11.26
N ASP A 365 -16.49 4.90 11.75
CA ASP A 365 -15.51 3.84 11.91
C ASP A 365 -15.55 3.32 13.36
N LEU A 366 -15.68 2.00 13.52
CA LEU A 366 -15.65 1.37 14.86
C LEU A 366 -14.23 1.47 15.47
N ASP A 367 -14.15 1.36 16.80
CA ASP A 367 -12.89 1.29 17.56
C ASP A 367 -12.31 -0.12 17.52
N ASP A 368 -11.53 -0.36 16.47
CA ASP A 368 -10.80 -1.60 16.23
C ASP A 368 -9.55 -1.76 17.12
N PHE A 369 -9.19 -0.79 17.96
CA PHE A 369 -8.06 -0.95 18.88
C PHE A 369 -8.51 -1.49 20.24
N ALA A 370 -9.49 -0.82 20.89
CA ALA A 370 -9.98 -1.21 22.20
C ALA A 370 -11.04 -2.34 22.15
N GLY A 371 -11.74 -2.47 21.02
CA GLY A 371 -12.92 -3.31 20.92
C GLY A 371 -14.21 -2.50 21.06
N GLU A 372 -15.04 -2.54 20.02
CA GLU A 372 -16.37 -1.93 20.02
C GLU A 372 -17.40 -2.86 19.37
N ILE A 373 -18.58 -2.93 20.00
CA ILE A 373 -19.75 -3.64 19.51
C ILE A 373 -20.83 -2.61 19.20
N CYS A 374 -21.56 -2.81 18.11
CA CYS A 374 -22.57 -1.90 17.60
C CYS A 374 -23.81 -2.68 17.17
N LEU A 375 -24.95 -2.38 17.80
CA LEU A 375 -26.28 -2.79 17.35
C LEU A 375 -26.85 -1.69 16.45
N LEU A 376 -27.36 -2.08 15.28
CA LEU A 376 -28.12 -1.23 14.38
C LEU A 376 -29.56 -1.74 14.35
N ASP A 377 -30.53 -0.87 14.61
CA ASP A 377 -31.95 -1.20 14.74
C ASP A 377 -32.79 -0.27 13.87
N TRP A 378 -33.59 -0.84 12.97
CA TRP A 378 -34.48 -0.13 12.05
C TRP A 378 -35.97 -0.45 12.23
N SER A 379 -36.37 -0.95 13.42
CA SER A 379 -37.75 -1.31 13.73
C SER A 379 -38.75 -0.14 13.84
N GLY A 380 -38.29 1.11 13.73
CA GLY A 380 -39.16 2.30 13.75
C GLY A 380 -39.71 2.70 15.13
N GLY A 381 -39.10 2.23 16.22
CA GLY A 381 -39.55 2.51 17.60
C GLY A 381 -38.41 2.83 18.58
N LEU A 382 -38.72 2.76 19.89
CA LEU A 382 -37.69 2.80 20.94
C LEU A 382 -36.71 1.62 20.73
N PRO A 383 -35.39 1.85 20.65
CA PRO A 383 -34.48 0.80 20.20
C PRO A 383 -34.44 -0.37 21.17
N TYR A 384 -34.68 -1.57 20.63
CA TYR A 384 -34.90 -2.74 21.45
C TYR A 384 -33.56 -3.28 21.96
N ALA A 385 -33.41 -3.30 23.29
CA ALA A 385 -32.29 -3.87 24.00
C ALA A 385 -32.81 -4.67 25.20
N SER A 386 -32.16 -5.79 25.53
CA SER A 386 -32.46 -6.58 26.74
C SER A 386 -32.41 -5.73 28.02
N PHE A 387 -32.96 -6.27 29.13
CA PHE A 387 -32.98 -5.54 30.41
C PHE A 387 -31.58 -5.18 30.92
N ALA A 388 -30.59 -6.05 30.66
CA ALA A 388 -29.17 -5.78 30.89
C ALA A 388 -28.67 -4.51 30.16
N HIS A 389 -29.18 -4.24 28.95
CA HIS A 389 -28.73 -3.15 28.08
C HIS A 389 -29.68 -1.94 28.03
N ARG A 390 -30.83 -1.98 28.71
CA ARG A 390 -31.83 -0.89 28.76
C ARG A 390 -31.31 0.45 29.31
N LYS A 391 -30.14 0.44 29.97
CA LYS A 391 -29.42 1.64 30.46
C LYS A 391 -28.56 2.32 29.38
N LEU A 392 -28.24 1.64 28.28
CA LEU A 392 -27.55 2.25 27.16
C LEU A 392 -28.48 3.27 26.51
N GLN A 393 -27.95 4.43 26.14
CA GLN A 393 -28.70 5.42 25.37
C GLN A 393 -28.48 5.21 23.87
N PRO A 394 -29.51 4.77 23.12
CA PRO A 394 -29.43 4.64 21.68
C PRO A 394 -29.29 6.02 21.03
N GLN A 395 -28.66 6.08 19.87
CA GLN A 395 -28.44 7.31 19.12
C GLN A 395 -29.16 7.20 17.78
N ALA A 396 -30.10 8.12 17.53
CA ALA A 396 -30.83 8.19 16.26
C ALA A 396 -29.87 8.59 15.13
N MET A 397 -29.84 7.78 14.08
CA MET A 397 -29.06 8.01 12.86
C MET A 397 -29.94 8.49 11.69
N SER A 398 -31.23 8.14 11.73
CA SER A 398 -32.32 8.72 10.95
C SER A 398 -33.64 8.58 11.74
N GLU A 399 -34.78 8.98 11.16
CA GLU A 399 -36.10 8.72 11.76
C GLU A 399 -36.43 7.24 11.94
N VAL A 400 -35.81 6.36 11.14
CA VAL A 400 -36.10 4.92 11.11
C VAL A 400 -34.96 4.10 11.74
N LEU A 401 -33.71 4.58 11.67
CA LEU A 401 -32.51 3.85 12.09
C LEU A 401 -31.89 4.43 13.37
N THR A 402 -31.59 3.54 14.31
CA THR A 402 -30.86 3.87 15.54
C THR A 402 -29.62 3.00 15.71
N LEU A 403 -28.67 3.51 16.50
CA LEU A 403 -27.37 2.90 16.76
C LEU A 403 -27.11 2.84 18.27
N THR A 404 -26.79 1.66 18.77
CA THR A 404 -26.41 1.43 20.18
C THR A 404 -24.99 0.84 20.22
N SER A 405 -24.08 1.49 20.94
CA SER A 405 -22.67 1.08 21.07
C SER A 405 -22.39 0.52 22.48
N VAL A 406 -21.77 -0.66 22.52
CA VAL A 406 -21.27 -1.35 23.73
C VAL A 406 -19.75 -1.43 23.64
N ARG A 407 -19.05 -1.26 24.78
CA ARG A 407 -17.68 -0.72 24.75
C ARG A 407 -16.69 -1.41 25.70
N GLY A 408 -15.46 -1.62 25.21
CA GLY A 408 -14.31 -2.08 25.99
C GLY A 408 -13.20 -1.03 26.20
N GLY A 409 -13.50 0.26 26.47
CA GLY A 409 -12.44 1.28 26.58
C GLY A 409 -12.78 2.63 27.23
N LEU A 410 -11.74 3.38 27.62
CA LEU A 410 -11.72 4.36 28.73
C LEU A 410 -12.18 5.82 28.45
N MET A 411 -12.30 6.29 27.20
CA MET A 411 -12.65 7.70 26.90
C MET A 411 -13.69 7.83 25.79
N GLN A 412 -14.98 8.00 26.14
CA GLN A 412 -16.08 7.95 25.17
C GLN A 412 -16.32 9.34 24.57
N THR A 413 -15.66 9.63 23.45
CA THR A 413 -15.97 10.83 22.65
C THR A 413 -17.39 10.72 22.10
N ARG A 414 -18.17 11.80 22.22
CA ARG A 414 -19.54 11.90 21.67
C ARG A 414 -19.55 11.45 20.20
N LEU A 415 -20.51 10.62 19.80
CA LEU A 415 -20.59 10.04 18.45
C LEU A 415 -20.47 11.08 17.34
N GLN A 416 -21.06 12.27 17.53
CA GLN A 416 -21.01 13.37 16.57
C GLN A 416 -19.57 13.81 16.23
N LYS A 417 -18.59 13.58 17.12
CA LYS A 417 -17.16 13.84 16.87
C LYS A 417 -16.43 12.70 16.15
N ARG A 418 -17.05 11.53 16.01
CA ARG A 418 -16.53 10.34 15.33
C ARG A 418 -17.07 10.17 13.91
N LEU A 419 -18.19 10.83 13.58
CA LEU A 419 -18.80 10.76 12.27
C LEU A 419 -17.98 11.56 11.24
N VAL A 420 -17.65 10.92 10.12
CA VAL A 420 -16.91 11.51 8.99
C VAL A 420 -17.88 11.76 7.85
N ALA A 421 -18.03 13.00 7.40
CA ALA A 421 -18.83 13.29 6.20
C ALA A 421 -18.19 12.65 4.96
N ILE A 422 -19.00 11.93 4.17
CA ILE A 422 -18.59 11.34 2.88
C ILE A 422 -18.92 12.31 1.73
N GLU A 423 -20.05 13.01 1.85
CA GLU A 423 -20.40 14.12 0.96
C GLU A 423 -19.67 15.41 1.38
N ASN A 424 -19.30 16.23 0.40
CA ASN A 424 -18.74 17.58 0.57
C ASN A 424 -17.49 17.67 1.49
N ASN A 425 -16.76 16.58 1.67
CA ASN A 425 -15.55 16.52 2.48
C ASN A 425 -14.29 16.52 1.59
N PRO A 426 -13.45 17.56 1.60
CA PRO A 426 -12.26 17.64 0.74
C PRO A 426 -11.17 16.61 1.11
N LEU A 427 -11.24 16.00 2.31
CA LEU A 427 -10.27 15.00 2.77
C LEU A 427 -10.67 13.55 2.42
N VAL A 428 -11.86 13.34 1.85
CA VAL A 428 -12.39 12.02 1.46
C VAL A 428 -12.54 11.99 -0.05
N MET A 429 -11.65 11.26 -0.74
CA MET A 429 -11.74 11.13 -2.18
C MET A 429 -12.86 10.15 -2.58
N PRO A 430 -13.62 10.44 -3.66
CA PRO A 430 -14.58 9.48 -4.21
C PRO A 430 -13.86 8.28 -4.81
N LEU A 431 -14.57 7.15 -4.93
CA LEU A 431 -14.07 6.01 -5.68
C LEU A 431 -13.91 6.36 -7.16
N PRO A 432 -12.88 5.83 -7.85
CA PRO A 432 -12.76 6.00 -9.29
C PRO A 432 -13.90 5.28 -10.01
N GLU A 433 -14.34 5.86 -11.12
CA GLU A 433 -15.32 5.23 -12.01
C GLU A 433 -14.84 3.86 -12.51
N SER A 434 -15.77 2.92 -12.60
CA SER A 434 -15.54 1.61 -13.19
C SER A 434 -15.11 1.74 -14.64
N CYS A 435 -14.00 1.10 -15.02
CA CYS A 435 -13.49 1.10 -16.38
C CYS A 435 -12.95 -0.28 -16.76
N GLY A 436 -13.04 -0.64 -18.05
CA GLY A 436 -12.58 -1.94 -18.55
C GLY A 436 -11.07 -2.15 -18.50
N GLU A 437 -10.30 -1.04 -18.57
CA GLU A 437 -8.84 -1.01 -18.62
C GLU A 437 -8.24 -0.10 -17.53
N PRO A 438 -8.28 -0.50 -16.24
CA PRO A 438 -7.81 0.37 -15.16
C PRO A 438 -6.31 0.64 -15.26
N VAL A 439 -5.46 -0.30 -15.71
CA VAL A 439 -4.02 -0.05 -15.91
C VAL A 439 -3.78 0.98 -17.01
N ALA A 440 -4.54 0.93 -18.11
CA ALA A 440 -4.42 1.90 -19.19
C ALA A 440 -4.90 3.30 -18.75
N LYS A 441 -5.94 3.37 -17.90
CA LYS A 441 -6.40 4.61 -17.25
C LYS A 441 -5.32 5.15 -16.31
N ASP A 442 -4.79 4.32 -15.42
CA ASP A 442 -3.73 4.70 -14.48
C ASP A 442 -2.50 5.26 -15.20
N ILE A 443 -2.01 4.61 -16.27
CA ILE A 443 -0.89 5.12 -17.08
C ILE A 443 -1.24 6.48 -17.72
N ARG A 444 -2.47 6.66 -18.23
CA ARG A 444 -2.93 7.94 -18.80
C ARG A 444 -3.03 9.05 -17.76
N ASP A 445 -3.43 8.71 -16.54
CA ASP A 445 -3.61 9.67 -15.45
C ASP A 445 -2.27 10.23 -14.93
N ILE A 446 -1.14 9.52 -15.11
CA ILE A 446 0.19 9.87 -14.56
C ILE A 446 0.53 11.37 -14.67
N PRO A 447 0.52 12.02 -15.84
CA PRO A 447 0.94 13.42 -15.92
C PRO A 447 0.00 14.34 -15.14
N SER A 448 -1.31 14.10 -15.21
CA SER A 448 -2.32 14.91 -14.50
C SER A 448 -2.27 14.73 -12.98
N ALA A 449 -2.00 13.51 -12.51
CA ALA A 449 -1.79 13.18 -11.10
C ALA A 449 -0.58 13.93 -10.54
N LEU A 450 0.56 13.85 -11.23
CA LEU A 450 1.80 14.49 -10.80
C LEU A 450 1.69 16.03 -10.90
N GLU A 451 0.97 16.55 -11.89
CA GLU A 451 0.66 17.98 -12.01
C GLU A 451 -0.24 18.47 -10.85
N LYS A 452 -1.21 17.66 -10.41
CA LYS A 452 -2.04 17.98 -9.23
C LYS A 452 -1.18 18.06 -7.96
N ILE A 453 -0.27 17.11 -7.76
CA ILE A 453 0.73 17.15 -6.67
C ILE A 453 1.60 18.42 -6.78
N GLN A 454 2.02 18.84 -7.98
CA GLN A 454 2.76 20.10 -8.12
C GLN A 454 1.92 21.34 -7.73
N LYS A 455 0.66 21.40 -8.16
CA LYS A 455 -0.25 22.51 -7.88
C LYS A 455 -0.55 22.68 -6.38
N ASP A 456 -0.71 21.58 -5.63
CA ASP A 456 -0.87 21.64 -4.16
C ASP A 456 0.38 22.22 -3.46
N TRP A 457 1.59 21.92 -3.94
CA TRP A 457 2.82 22.49 -3.38
C TRP A 457 2.98 23.99 -3.69
N ASP A 458 2.57 24.41 -4.88
CA ASP A 458 2.61 25.82 -5.28
C ASP A 458 1.63 26.66 -4.46
N ALA A 459 0.45 26.10 -4.17
CA ALA A 459 -0.62 26.76 -3.43
C ALA A 459 -0.16 27.36 -2.10
N GLY A 460 -0.73 28.51 -1.75
CA GLY A 460 -0.51 29.19 -0.47
C GLY A 460 -0.77 28.30 0.74
N GLU A 461 -1.82 27.49 0.64
CA GLU A 461 -2.48 26.78 1.74
C GLU A 461 -2.45 25.25 1.57
N GLY A 462 -1.69 24.73 0.62
CA GLY A 462 -1.65 23.29 0.30
C GLY A 462 -1.33 22.42 1.51
N LEU A 463 -2.14 21.38 1.76
CA LEU A 463 -2.07 20.60 2.99
C LEU A 463 -0.73 19.86 3.11
N ASN A 464 -0.21 19.36 2.00
CA ASN A 464 1.06 18.63 2.03
C ASN A 464 2.26 19.53 2.31
N ARG A 465 2.19 20.81 1.95
CA ARG A 465 3.19 21.83 2.31
C ARG A 465 3.18 22.07 3.84
N ILE A 466 2.02 21.99 4.49
CA ILE A 466 1.92 22.05 5.96
C ILE A 466 2.49 20.77 6.58
N THR A 467 2.26 19.59 5.98
CA THR A 467 2.91 18.34 6.39
C THR A 467 4.42 18.40 6.26
N ALA A 468 4.94 18.91 5.12
CA ALA A 468 6.36 19.12 4.90
C ALA A 468 6.96 20.04 5.97
N TRP A 469 6.33 21.18 6.28
CA TRP A 469 6.77 22.05 7.37
C TRP A 469 6.85 21.32 8.71
N THR A 470 5.83 20.54 9.04
CA THR A 470 5.73 19.81 10.31
C THR A 470 6.84 18.76 10.42
N LEU A 471 7.12 18.03 9.33
CA LEU A 471 8.25 17.10 9.20
C LEU A 471 9.59 17.82 9.38
N THR A 472 9.83 18.91 8.63
CA THR A 472 11.05 19.72 8.72
C THR A 472 11.24 20.27 10.13
N ARG A 473 10.18 20.71 10.81
CA ARG A 473 10.24 21.23 12.20
C ARG A 473 10.59 20.12 13.20
N ALA A 474 10.03 18.92 13.04
CA ALA A 474 10.36 17.78 13.90
C ALA A 474 11.84 17.38 13.74
N LEU A 475 12.34 17.33 12.51
CA LEU A 475 13.74 17.00 12.21
C LEU A 475 14.71 18.06 12.75
N ASN A 476 14.41 19.35 12.56
CA ASN A 476 15.24 20.44 13.12
C ASN A 476 15.30 20.40 14.66
N ARG A 477 14.21 20.03 15.35
CA ARG A 477 14.24 19.85 16.81
C ARG A 477 15.17 18.70 17.19
N ARG A 478 15.05 17.54 16.53
CA ARG A 478 15.88 16.35 16.76
C ARG A 478 17.38 16.66 16.62
N LEU A 479 17.75 17.38 15.56
CA LEU A 479 19.13 17.78 15.29
C LEU A 479 19.67 18.76 16.35
N ARG A 480 18.86 19.72 16.81
CA ARG A 480 19.24 20.61 17.92
C ARG A 480 19.40 19.88 19.26
N GLU A 481 18.60 18.84 19.51
CA GLU A 481 18.74 17.99 20.69
C GLU A 481 20.03 17.16 20.64
N LYS A 482 20.38 16.64 19.47
CA LYS A 482 21.64 15.94 19.17
C LYS A 482 22.86 16.86 19.35
N ALA A 483 22.82 18.07 18.79
CA ALA A 483 23.84 19.10 18.96
C ALA A 483 24.03 19.54 20.42
N ALA A 484 22.95 19.55 21.21
CA ALA A 484 22.98 19.84 22.63
C ALA A 484 23.38 18.64 23.51
N GLY A 485 23.85 17.53 22.92
CA GLY A 485 24.27 16.32 23.63
C GLY A 485 23.14 15.57 24.36
N LYS A 486 21.86 15.88 24.06
CA LYS A 486 20.68 15.24 24.69
C LYS A 486 20.32 13.90 24.04
N VAL A 487 20.89 13.62 22.88
CA VAL A 487 20.62 12.48 22.01
C VAL A 487 21.98 11.99 21.49
N SER A 488 22.18 10.67 21.38
CA SER A 488 23.44 10.10 20.89
C SER A 488 23.74 10.54 19.45
N ALA A 489 25.03 10.65 19.11
CA ALA A 489 25.50 10.93 17.75
C ALA A 489 25.03 9.84 16.75
N ASP A 490 24.94 8.59 17.18
CA ASP A 490 24.52 7.44 16.36
C ASP A 490 23.01 7.18 16.36
N ALA A 491 22.24 7.96 17.15
CA ALA A 491 20.79 7.80 17.22
C ALA A 491 20.12 8.10 15.88
N VAL A 492 19.03 7.39 15.59
CA VAL A 492 18.31 7.53 14.32
C VAL A 492 17.62 8.89 14.28
N ASP A 493 17.91 9.67 13.24
CA ASP A 493 17.30 10.96 12.99
C ASP A 493 16.02 10.79 12.17
N LEU A 494 16.09 9.99 11.10
CA LEU A 494 14.98 9.67 10.20
C LEU A 494 14.91 8.16 9.91
N LEU A 495 13.79 7.54 10.29
CA LEU A 495 13.43 6.17 9.96
C LEU A 495 12.44 6.18 8.78
N ILE A 496 12.79 5.53 7.67
CA ILE A 496 11.91 5.32 6.51
C ILE A 496 11.50 3.85 6.46
N THR A 497 10.21 3.57 6.25
CA THR A 497 9.73 2.19 6.18
C THR A 497 8.52 2.01 5.26
N GLY A 498 8.40 0.83 4.67
CA GLY A 498 7.30 0.41 3.79
C GLY A 498 7.45 -1.06 3.39
N CYS A 499 6.73 -1.47 2.35
CA CYS A 499 6.80 -2.81 1.76
C CYS A 499 6.85 -2.77 0.23
N GLU A 500 7.48 -3.77 -0.40
CA GLU A 500 7.64 -3.91 -1.86
C GLU A 500 8.03 -2.58 -2.52
N VAL A 501 7.26 -2.09 -3.49
CA VAL A 501 7.55 -0.89 -4.28
C VAL A 501 7.69 0.36 -3.40
N SER A 502 6.89 0.50 -2.35
CA SER A 502 6.98 1.64 -1.42
C SER A 502 8.28 1.62 -0.61
N LEU A 503 8.84 0.43 -0.33
CA LEU A 503 10.16 0.32 0.30
C LEU A 503 11.27 0.72 -0.67
N TRP A 504 11.25 0.23 -1.92
CA TRP A 504 12.29 0.52 -2.91
C TRP A 504 12.39 2.00 -3.27
N LEU A 505 11.25 2.71 -3.31
CA LEU A 505 11.21 4.17 -3.41
C LEU A 505 11.81 4.85 -2.16
N GLY A 506 11.55 4.30 -0.97
CA GLY A 506 12.13 4.76 0.30
C GLY A 506 13.64 4.54 0.39
N GLU A 507 14.17 3.43 -0.14
CA GLU A 507 15.60 3.13 -0.24
C GLU A 507 16.31 4.13 -1.16
N GLN A 508 15.74 4.42 -2.33
CA GLN A 508 16.26 5.48 -3.21
C GLN A 508 16.21 6.84 -2.53
N PHE A 509 15.10 7.20 -1.89
CA PHE A 509 14.96 8.48 -1.20
C PHE A 509 15.92 8.62 0.00
N ALA A 510 16.20 7.54 0.73
CA ALA A 510 17.21 7.53 1.78
C ALA A 510 18.62 7.79 1.21
N ALA A 511 18.97 7.13 0.09
CA ALA A 511 20.24 7.39 -0.60
C ALA A 511 20.34 8.84 -1.12
N ASP A 512 19.26 9.38 -1.68
CA ASP A 512 19.20 10.79 -2.10
C ASP A 512 19.41 11.76 -0.93
N LEU A 513 18.88 11.44 0.26
CA LEU A 513 19.07 12.23 1.48
C LEU A 513 20.52 12.15 1.98
N SER A 514 21.12 10.96 2.04
CA SER A 514 22.53 10.79 2.46
C SER A 514 23.53 11.45 1.48
N LEU A 515 23.19 11.54 0.19
CA LEU A 515 23.97 12.32 -0.78
C LEU A 515 23.94 13.83 -0.47
N CYS A 516 22.80 14.32 0.00
CA CYS A 516 22.57 15.74 0.31
C CYS A 516 23.07 16.16 1.70
N PHE A 517 23.01 15.25 2.67
CA PHE A 517 23.15 15.50 4.10
C PHE A 517 24.04 14.41 4.72
N GLN A 518 25.36 14.65 4.78
CA GLN A 518 26.33 13.60 5.07
C GLN A 518 26.29 13.08 6.52
N HIS A 519 25.81 13.90 7.47
CA HIS A 519 25.78 13.56 8.90
C HIS A 519 24.36 13.21 9.40
N LEU A 520 23.36 13.19 8.51
CA LEU A 520 21.99 12.83 8.87
C LEU A 520 21.87 11.31 8.98
N VAL A 521 21.55 10.79 10.18
CA VAL A 521 21.42 9.34 10.40
C VAL A 521 20.05 8.86 9.89
N VAL A 522 20.00 8.59 8.59
CA VAL A 522 18.84 8.00 7.91
C VAL A 522 18.94 6.46 7.94
N LYS A 523 17.87 5.78 8.36
CA LYS A 523 17.73 4.32 8.24
C LYS A 523 16.50 4.01 7.38
N CYS A 524 16.64 3.14 6.39
CA CYS A 524 15.51 2.62 5.61
C CYS A 524 15.41 1.10 5.83
N ILE A 525 14.21 0.60 6.15
CA ILE A 525 13.99 -0.82 6.43
C ILE A 525 12.53 -1.25 6.20
N SER A 526 12.34 -2.50 5.74
CA SER A 526 11.01 -3.10 5.55
C SER A 526 10.19 -3.09 6.85
N SER A 527 8.90 -2.76 6.76
CA SER A 527 8.00 -2.77 7.93
C SER A 527 7.90 -4.14 8.58
N ASN A 528 7.96 -5.23 7.80
CA ASN A 528 8.03 -6.60 8.34
C ASN A 528 9.28 -6.82 9.21
N LYS A 529 10.43 -6.26 8.83
CA LYS A 529 11.66 -6.43 9.61
C LYS A 529 11.57 -5.73 10.97
N ILE A 530 10.97 -4.52 11.01
CA ILE A 530 10.68 -3.81 12.26
C ILE A 530 9.75 -4.63 13.16
N LEU A 531 8.65 -5.17 12.63
CA LEU A 531 7.72 -6.01 13.41
C LEU A 531 8.39 -7.27 13.94
N GLY A 532 9.23 -7.93 13.14
CA GLY A 532 9.96 -9.11 13.57
C GLY A 532 10.96 -8.85 14.71
N HIS A 533 11.53 -7.65 14.82
CA HIS A 533 12.43 -7.27 15.91
C HIS A 533 11.71 -6.71 17.15
N TYR A 534 10.78 -5.78 16.96
CA TYR A 534 10.21 -4.97 18.05
C TYR A 534 8.73 -5.27 18.37
N GLY A 535 8.06 -6.09 17.56
CA GLY A 535 6.63 -6.36 17.70
C GLY A 535 6.26 -7.45 18.71
N GLN A 536 7.23 -8.24 19.16
CA GLN A 536 7.10 -9.46 19.97
C GLN A 536 8.16 -9.51 21.06
N GLU A 537 7.89 -10.27 22.12
CA GLU A 537 8.78 -10.50 23.26
C GLU A 537 10.10 -11.17 22.85
N TYR A 538 10.05 -12.12 21.92
CA TYR A 538 11.20 -12.82 21.38
C TYR A 538 11.52 -12.36 19.95
N PRO A 539 12.56 -11.52 19.74
CA PRO A 539 12.91 -11.02 18.41
C PRO A 539 13.22 -12.15 17.44
N MET A 540 12.62 -12.10 16.24
CA MET A 540 12.98 -13.03 15.17
C MET A 540 14.43 -12.78 14.74
N ALA A 541 15.23 -13.84 14.74
CA ALA A 541 16.62 -13.79 14.27
C ALA A 541 16.68 -13.38 12.77
N GLN A 542 17.09 -12.14 12.50
CA GLN A 542 17.29 -11.64 11.14
C GLN A 542 18.77 -11.54 10.79
N THR A 543 19.23 -12.45 9.93
CA THR A 543 20.58 -12.40 9.38
C THR A 543 20.77 -11.14 8.52
N GLY A 544 21.73 -10.30 8.88
CA GLY A 544 22.18 -9.16 8.07
C GLY A 544 21.54 -7.79 8.36
N HIS A 545 20.58 -7.69 9.28
CA HIS A 545 19.99 -6.39 9.67
C HIS A 545 19.83 -6.29 11.20
N ILE A 546 20.94 -6.01 11.89
CA ILE A 546 20.94 -5.80 13.34
C ILE A 546 20.25 -4.46 13.64
N CYS A 547 19.02 -4.53 14.14
CA CYS A 547 18.23 -3.36 14.54
C CYS A 547 18.41 -3.03 16.03
N ASP A 548 18.81 -4.02 16.85
CA ASP A 548 18.79 -3.95 18.31
C ASP A 548 19.72 -2.87 18.90
N SER A 549 20.69 -2.37 18.10
CA SER A 549 21.58 -1.26 18.46
C SER A 549 21.04 0.14 18.11
N TRP A 550 19.85 0.26 17.52
CA TRP A 550 19.30 1.54 17.04
C TRP A 550 18.53 2.27 18.14
N ASP A 551 19.00 3.46 18.53
CA ASP A 551 18.18 4.38 19.32
C ASP A 551 17.09 5.03 18.45
N LEU A 552 15.86 4.51 18.58
CA LEU A 552 14.66 5.05 17.95
C LEU A 552 13.96 6.13 18.79
N SER A 553 14.43 6.41 20.01
CA SER A 553 13.74 7.27 20.99
C SER A 553 13.61 8.70 20.48
N GLY A 554 12.38 9.12 20.15
CA GLY A 554 12.10 10.46 19.60
C GLY A 554 12.53 10.68 18.14
N SER A 555 12.98 9.64 17.43
CA SER A 555 13.29 9.67 15.99
C SER A 555 12.12 10.19 15.15
N VAL A 556 12.38 10.72 13.94
CA VAL A 556 11.32 11.05 12.98
C VAL A 556 11.03 9.83 12.12
N ALA A 557 9.77 9.42 12.00
CA ALA A 557 9.38 8.25 11.21
C ALA A 557 8.54 8.66 9.99
N LEU A 558 8.92 8.16 8.80
CA LEU A 558 8.22 8.35 7.53
C LEU A 558 7.80 6.99 6.96
N LEU A 559 6.50 6.71 6.99
CA LEU A 559 5.91 5.48 6.48
C LEU A 559 5.42 5.68 5.04
N LEU A 560 5.72 4.72 4.17
CA LEU A 560 5.37 4.76 2.75
C LEU A 560 4.35 3.67 2.44
N SER A 561 3.10 4.05 2.20
CA SER A 561 2.01 3.11 1.90
C SER A 561 0.87 3.78 1.14
N HIS A 562 0.83 3.57 -0.19
CA HIS A 562 -0.20 4.13 -1.06
C HIS A 562 -1.63 3.77 -0.58
N SER A 563 -1.90 2.53 -0.21
CA SER A 563 -3.22 2.13 0.34
C SER A 563 -3.49 2.71 1.73
N GLY A 564 -2.46 3.05 2.50
CA GLY A 564 -2.54 3.37 3.92
C GLY A 564 -3.22 2.29 4.77
N GLY A 565 -3.25 1.04 4.27
CA GLY A 565 -3.85 -0.14 4.92
C GLY A 565 -3.00 -1.41 4.75
N THR A 566 -1.72 -1.26 4.37
CA THR A 566 -0.76 -2.37 4.36
C THR A 566 -0.51 -2.84 5.79
N PHE A 567 -0.93 -4.07 6.13
CA PHE A 567 -0.92 -4.61 7.49
C PHE A 567 0.40 -4.35 8.23
N ALA A 568 1.54 -4.68 7.61
CA ALA A 568 2.84 -4.50 8.23
C ALA A 568 3.14 -3.03 8.56
N THR A 569 2.92 -2.14 7.59
CA THR A 569 3.17 -0.69 7.76
C THR A 569 2.18 -0.04 8.74
N LEU A 570 0.92 -0.50 8.76
CA LEU A 570 -0.12 -0.08 9.71
C LEU A 570 0.25 -0.43 11.16
N ASN A 571 0.67 -1.68 11.38
CA ASN A 571 1.11 -2.14 12.69
C ASN A 571 2.43 -1.47 13.12
N VAL A 572 3.33 -1.14 12.19
CA VAL A 572 4.52 -0.32 12.49
C VAL A 572 4.15 1.12 12.88
N SER A 573 3.17 1.79 12.25
CA SER A 573 2.71 3.11 12.70
C SER A 573 2.09 3.10 14.10
N ASN A 574 1.57 1.95 14.53
CA ASN A 574 1.08 1.73 15.88
C ASN A 574 2.23 1.48 16.86
N LEU A 575 3.11 0.51 16.57
CA LEU A 575 4.28 0.16 17.38
C LEU A 575 5.23 1.34 17.61
N LEU A 576 5.49 2.16 16.58
CA LEU A 576 6.39 3.31 16.68
C LEU A 576 5.90 4.40 17.64
N GLN A 577 4.63 4.41 18.07
CA GLN A 577 4.11 5.35 19.07
C GLN A 577 4.77 5.16 20.45
N ALA A 578 5.22 3.94 20.75
CA ALA A 578 6.04 3.67 21.93
C ALA A 578 7.38 4.42 21.87
N PHE A 579 8.00 4.51 20.69
CA PHE A 579 9.34 5.10 20.53
C PHE A 579 9.31 6.61 20.23
N THR A 580 8.34 7.08 19.44
CA THR A 580 8.27 8.47 18.99
C THR A 580 6.84 8.97 18.76
N THR A 581 6.63 10.27 18.94
CA THR A 581 5.40 10.96 18.54
C THR A 581 5.53 11.66 17.17
N ASN A 582 6.69 11.57 16.50
CA ASN A 582 6.98 12.26 15.23
C ASN A 582 6.79 11.31 14.02
N ILE A 583 5.58 10.79 13.87
CA ILE A 583 5.21 9.81 12.84
C ILE A 583 4.43 10.50 11.71
N PHE A 584 4.88 10.26 10.47
CA PHE A 584 4.35 10.79 9.21
C PHE A 584 4.08 9.64 8.23
N VAL A 585 3.13 9.81 7.31
CA VAL A 585 2.81 8.82 6.27
C VAL A 585 2.67 9.46 4.89
N VAL A 586 3.08 8.74 3.84
CA VAL A 586 2.71 9.00 2.44
C VAL A 586 1.64 8.00 2.00
N SER A 587 0.47 8.49 1.58
CA SER A 587 -0.68 7.68 1.17
C SER A 587 -1.51 8.31 0.02
N SER A 588 -2.35 7.49 -0.61
CA SER A 588 -3.24 7.85 -1.74
C SER A 588 -4.16 9.05 -1.50
N GLU A 589 -4.70 9.14 -0.29
CA GLU A 589 -5.59 10.18 0.20
C GLU A 589 -5.38 10.39 1.71
N TRP A 590 -6.07 11.38 2.28
CA TRP A 590 -6.11 11.61 3.73
C TRP A 590 -6.89 10.52 4.48
N ASP A 591 -7.95 10.00 3.88
CA ASP A 591 -8.90 9.06 4.48
C ASP A 591 -8.47 7.58 4.35
N THR A 592 -7.27 7.26 4.85
CA THR A 592 -6.74 5.89 4.97
C THR A 592 -6.69 5.42 6.43
N GLN A 593 -6.47 4.11 6.66
CA GLN A 593 -6.40 3.55 8.03
C GLN A 593 -5.23 4.13 8.83
N ILE A 594 -4.02 4.18 8.26
CA ILE A 594 -2.86 4.87 8.89
C ILE A 594 -3.20 6.36 9.08
N GLY A 595 -3.86 7.00 8.11
CA GLY A 595 -4.33 8.38 8.24
C GLY A 595 -5.27 8.61 9.44
N LYS A 596 -6.24 7.70 9.66
CA LYS A 596 -7.14 7.71 10.83
C LYS A 596 -6.33 7.61 12.13
N GLN A 597 -5.42 6.64 12.23
CA GLN A 597 -4.58 6.42 13.42
C GLN A 597 -3.72 7.65 13.74
N LEU A 598 -3.01 8.22 12.75
CA LEU A 598 -2.15 9.39 12.98
C LEU A 598 -2.93 10.65 13.39
N ARG A 599 -4.19 10.81 12.95
CA ARG A 599 -5.07 11.90 13.42
C ARG A 599 -5.51 11.75 14.88
N GLN A 600 -5.57 10.54 15.41
CA GLN A 600 -5.95 10.28 16.81
C GLN A 600 -4.82 10.57 17.81
N LEU A 601 -3.57 10.77 17.35
CA LEU A 601 -2.41 10.96 18.22
C LEU A 601 -2.34 12.31 18.95
N GLN A 602 -3.07 13.33 18.50
CA GLN A 602 -3.02 14.68 19.10
C GLN A 602 -4.39 15.35 19.10
N ASN A 603 -4.70 16.06 20.19
CA ASN A 603 -5.95 16.83 20.35
C ASN A 603 -6.01 18.12 19.49
N SER A 604 -4.91 18.48 18.81
CA SER A 604 -4.82 19.64 17.92
C SER A 604 -4.43 19.21 16.50
N PHE A 605 -4.96 19.92 15.50
CA PHE A 605 -4.68 19.62 14.09
C PHE A 605 -3.18 19.78 13.80
N CYS A 606 -2.54 18.68 13.42
CA CYS A 606 -1.12 18.59 13.16
C CYS A 606 -0.91 17.77 11.88
N SER A 607 -0.44 18.43 10.82
CA SER A 607 -0.39 17.83 9.48
C SER A 607 0.72 16.77 9.40
N ARG A 608 0.31 15.50 9.35
CA ARG A 608 1.19 14.31 9.39
C ARG A 608 1.07 13.42 8.16
N ILE A 609 0.13 13.72 7.27
CA ILE A 609 -0.21 12.92 6.11
C ILE A 609 0.23 13.67 4.86
N PHE A 610 0.99 12.99 4.04
CA PHE A 610 1.28 13.37 2.66
C PHE A 610 0.30 12.62 1.76
N SER A 611 -0.68 13.35 1.22
CA SER A 611 -1.68 12.86 0.28
C SER A 611 -1.16 12.99 -1.15
N GLU A 612 -1.02 11.85 -1.81
CA GLU A 612 -0.74 11.74 -3.25
C GLU A 612 -1.92 12.24 -4.11
N ASP A 613 -3.10 12.41 -3.50
CA ASP A 613 -4.26 13.08 -4.09
C ASP A 613 -4.82 12.38 -5.35
N ILE A 614 -4.55 11.08 -5.48
CA ILE A 614 -4.96 10.18 -6.58
C ILE A 614 -6.01 9.14 -6.18
N GLY A 615 -6.32 9.02 -4.88
CA GLY A 615 -7.34 8.12 -4.33
C GLY A 615 -7.05 6.63 -4.51
N LEU A 616 -8.07 5.80 -4.25
CA LEU A 616 -7.98 4.35 -4.45
C LEU A 616 -7.69 4.01 -5.92
N ARG A 617 -6.68 3.16 -6.16
CA ARG A 617 -6.39 2.60 -7.49
C ARG A 617 -6.68 1.10 -7.51
N PRO A 618 -7.60 0.61 -8.37
CA PRO A 618 -8.11 -0.76 -8.27
C PRO A 618 -7.18 -1.81 -8.90
N ALA A 619 -6.28 -1.41 -9.79
CA ALA A 619 -5.34 -2.29 -10.49
C ALA A 619 -4.25 -2.82 -9.54
N GLU A 620 -3.95 -4.12 -9.63
CA GLU A 620 -2.88 -4.74 -8.81
C GLU A 620 -1.47 -4.40 -9.32
N ALA A 621 -1.33 -4.17 -10.64
CA ALA A 621 -0.09 -3.73 -11.27
C ALA A 621 0.13 -2.22 -11.02
N CYS A 622 0.78 -1.90 -9.89
CA CYS A 622 1.04 -0.53 -9.46
C CYS A 622 1.79 0.27 -10.54
N SER A 623 1.24 1.43 -10.94
CA SER A 623 1.82 2.32 -11.95
C SER A 623 1.72 3.78 -11.51
N VAL A 624 0.54 4.39 -11.60
CA VAL A 624 0.32 5.79 -11.18
C VAL A 624 0.67 6.04 -9.71
N SER A 625 0.40 5.08 -8.83
CA SER A 625 0.78 5.14 -7.41
C SER A 625 2.28 5.18 -7.19
N VAL A 626 3.06 4.46 -7.99
CA VAL A 626 4.54 4.47 -7.94
C VAL A 626 5.06 5.83 -8.36
N CYS A 627 4.53 6.37 -9.47
CA CYS A 627 4.90 7.69 -9.98
C CYS A 627 4.50 8.81 -9.02
N ALA A 628 3.31 8.73 -8.42
CA ALA A 628 2.80 9.71 -7.47
C ALA A 628 3.63 9.72 -6.18
N MET A 629 3.94 8.56 -5.61
CA MET A 629 4.83 8.43 -4.45
C MET A 629 6.25 8.95 -4.75
N GLN A 630 6.81 8.67 -5.94
CA GLN A 630 8.11 9.21 -6.34
C GLN A 630 8.08 10.74 -6.49
N GLN A 631 7.03 11.31 -7.08
CA GLN A 631 6.84 12.76 -7.18
C GLN A 631 6.68 13.42 -5.81
N MET A 632 5.88 12.80 -4.95
CA MET A 632 5.61 13.19 -3.57
C MET A 632 6.91 13.31 -2.76
N LEU A 633 7.77 12.30 -2.81
CA LEU A 633 9.08 12.31 -2.15
C LEU A 633 10.02 13.38 -2.76
N THR A 634 9.99 13.59 -4.08
CA THR A 634 10.75 14.66 -4.75
C THR A 634 10.31 16.05 -4.26
N GLN A 635 9.00 16.28 -4.13
CA GLN A 635 8.43 17.55 -3.66
C GLN A 635 8.64 17.77 -2.15
N SER A 636 8.55 16.72 -1.34
CA SER A 636 8.84 16.77 0.10
C SER A 636 10.32 17.16 0.36
N ARG A 637 11.25 16.63 -0.45
CA ARG A 637 12.66 17.05 -0.45
C ARG A 637 12.79 18.55 -0.73
N SER A 638 12.26 19.01 -1.87
CA SER A 638 12.33 20.41 -2.30
C SER A 638 11.67 21.37 -1.32
N CYS A 639 10.58 20.98 -0.64
CA CYS A 639 9.91 21.82 0.35
C CYS A 639 10.66 21.89 1.69
N SER A 640 11.34 20.82 2.09
CA SER A 640 12.15 20.78 3.32
C SER A 640 13.38 21.69 3.25
N THR A 641 13.88 21.98 2.04
CA THR A 641 14.95 22.96 1.80
C THR A 641 14.48 24.34 1.32
N SER A 642 13.31 24.48 0.67
CA SER A 642 12.94 25.75 -0.01
C SER A 642 12.24 26.81 0.84
N ARG A 643 11.23 26.44 1.64
CA ARG A 643 10.40 27.41 2.37
C ARG A 643 10.84 27.61 3.81
N HIS A 644 11.40 26.57 4.42
CA HIS A 644 11.82 26.60 5.81
C HIS A 644 13.34 26.60 5.89
N ARG A 645 13.83 27.83 6.04
CA ARG A 645 15.24 28.21 5.95
C ARG A 645 16.24 27.58 6.94
N PRO A 646 15.91 27.01 8.14
CA PRO A 646 16.92 26.61 9.13
C PRO A 646 18.15 25.86 8.59
N PHE A 647 17.99 24.76 7.85
CA PHE A 647 19.13 23.96 7.36
C PHE A 647 20.17 24.75 6.55
N LEU A 648 19.80 25.86 5.90
CA LEU A 648 20.70 26.66 5.05
C LEU A 648 20.88 28.11 5.53
N LYS A 649 20.11 28.58 6.52
CA LYS A 649 20.27 29.91 7.15
C LYS A 649 20.89 29.89 8.53
N ASP A 650 20.79 28.77 9.24
CA ASP A 650 21.43 28.55 10.52
C ASP A 650 22.73 27.79 10.20
N PRO A 651 23.90 28.47 10.10
CA PRO A 651 25.13 27.82 9.61
C PRO A 651 25.51 26.64 10.49
N SER A 652 25.16 26.73 11.79
CA SER A 652 25.35 25.65 12.76
C SER A 652 24.60 24.37 12.38
N LEU A 653 23.34 24.47 11.91
CA LEU A 653 22.56 23.32 11.46
C LEU A 653 23.05 22.79 10.11
N SER A 654 23.43 23.67 9.18
CA SER A 654 23.99 23.27 7.88
C SER A 654 25.24 22.41 8.06
N GLN A 655 26.15 22.86 8.93
CA GLN A 655 27.40 22.21 9.25
C GLN A 655 27.20 20.92 10.06
N GLN A 656 26.32 20.92 11.06
CA GLN A 656 25.97 19.72 11.84
C GLN A 656 25.46 18.59 10.95
N VAL A 657 24.67 18.92 9.92
CA VAL A 657 24.02 17.95 9.02
C VAL A 657 24.93 17.57 7.84
N GLY A 658 26.02 18.32 7.61
CA GLY A 658 26.91 18.10 6.48
C GLY A 658 26.20 18.35 5.15
N SER A 659 25.48 19.48 5.04
CA SER A 659 24.72 19.84 3.83
C SER A 659 25.65 20.12 2.66
N LYS A 660 25.42 19.45 1.52
CA LYS A 660 26.08 19.70 0.23
C LYS A 660 25.20 20.44 -0.78
N VAL A 661 23.94 20.69 -0.44
CA VAL A 661 22.93 21.23 -1.35
C VAL A 661 23.04 22.75 -1.46
N THR A 662 23.30 23.27 -2.65
CA THR A 662 23.30 24.72 -2.93
C THR A 662 21.91 25.23 -3.32
N HIS A 663 21.74 26.55 -3.36
CA HIS A 663 20.53 27.16 -3.92
C HIS A 663 20.38 26.88 -5.43
N SER A 664 21.49 26.77 -6.18
CA SER A 664 21.45 26.45 -7.62
C SER A 664 20.87 25.06 -7.87
N ASP A 665 21.36 24.03 -7.16
CA ASP A 665 20.87 22.65 -7.28
C ASP A 665 19.35 22.56 -7.08
N LEU A 666 18.80 23.34 -6.15
CA LEU A 666 17.38 23.36 -5.84
C LEU A 666 16.56 24.14 -6.88
N ALA A 667 17.07 25.27 -7.37
CA ALA A 667 16.43 26.07 -8.41
C ALA A 667 16.40 25.34 -9.77
N GLU A 668 17.48 24.64 -10.11
CA GLU A 668 17.60 23.74 -11.26
C GLU A 668 16.65 22.54 -11.12
N LEU A 669 16.68 21.82 -10.00
CA LEU A 669 15.80 20.68 -9.78
C LEU A 669 14.32 21.07 -9.79
N SER A 670 13.96 22.24 -9.24
CA SER A 670 12.59 22.75 -9.28
C SER A 670 12.10 22.94 -10.71
N ARG A 671 12.91 23.59 -11.57
CA ARG A 671 12.57 23.78 -12.99
C ARG A 671 12.50 22.45 -13.74
N MET A 672 13.46 21.54 -13.54
CA MET A 672 13.42 20.23 -14.18
C MET A 672 12.18 19.42 -13.75
N ASN A 673 11.79 19.51 -12.47
CA ASN A 673 10.60 18.85 -11.95
C ASN A 673 9.32 19.44 -12.57
N ARG A 674 9.25 20.77 -12.73
CA ARG A 674 8.14 21.45 -13.42
C ARG A 674 7.99 20.97 -14.87
N MET A 675 9.08 20.97 -15.62
CA MET A 675 9.13 20.53 -17.03
C MET A 675 8.95 19.00 -17.21
N ASN A 676 9.09 18.21 -16.14
CA ASN A 676 8.88 16.77 -16.17
C ASN A 676 7.44 16.39 -16.55
N ILE A 677 6.43 17.21 -16.21
CA ILE A 677 5.04 16.92 -16.56
C ILE A 677 4.85 16.79 -18.08
N ASP A 678 5.41 17.72 -18.85
CA ASP A 678 5.35 17.68 -20.32
C ASP A 678 6.19 16.55 -20.94
N ALA A 679 7.31 16.21 -20.30
CA ALA A 679 8.08 15.03 -20.68
C ALA A 679 7.26 13.73 -20.47
N LEU A 680 6.52 13.62 -19.37
CA LEU A 680 5.65 12.48 -19.08
C LEU A 680 4.43 12.40 -20.01
N ARG A 681 3.80 13.53 -20.36
CA ARG A 681 2.75 13.62 -21.39
C ARG A 681 3.23 12.98 -22.70
N GLU A 682 4.46 13.28 -23.13
CA GLU A 682 5.06 12.72 -24.34
C GLU A 682 5.28 11.19 -24.33
N LEU A 683 5.45 10.57 -23.15
CA LEU A 683 5.57 9.11 -23.03
C LEU A 683 4.22 8.39 -23.07
N VAL A 684 3.17 9.06 -22.59
CA VAL A 684 1.87 8.47 -22.26
C VAL A 684 0.82 8.69 -23.35
N GLU A 685 0.82 9.87 -23.98
CA GLU A 685 -0.19 10.26 -24.96
C GLU A 685 -0.07 9.50 -26.29
N PRO A 686 -1.12 8.79 -26.77
CA PRO A 686 -1.05 7.96 -27.98
C PRO A 686 -0.65 8.70 -29.27
N LYS A 687 -0.87 10.02 -29.32
CA LYS A 687 -0.52 10.87 -30.48
C LYS A 687 0.99 11.12 -30.56
N MET A 688 1.70 11.07 -29.43
CA MET A 688 3.11 11.44 -29.35
C MET A 688 4.02 10.34 -29.92
N GLU A 689 5.09 10.75 -30.58
CA GLU A 689 5.97 9.84 -31.33
C GLU A 689 6.73 8.86 -30.42
N THR A 690 7.19 9.34 -29.26
CA THR A 690 7.88 8.54 -28.24
C THR A 690 6.95 7.45 -27.70
N CYS A 691 5.71 7.81 -27.33
CA CYS A 691 4.66 6.85 -26.96
C CYS A 691 4.38 5.82 -28.08
N ARG A 692 4.19 6.28 -29.33
CA ARG A 692 3.98 5.39 -30.49
C ARG A 692 5.14 4.41 -30.70
N THR A 693 6.37 4.85 -30.44
CA THR A 693 7.58 4.02 -30.56
C THR A 693 7.66 2.97 -29.45
N LEU A 694 7.45 3.36 -28.19
CA LEU A 694 7.38 2.44 -27.05
C LEU A 694 6.32 1.37 -27.24
N ARG A 695 5.10 1.76 -27.65
CA ARG A 695 4.01 0.83 -27.98
C ARG A 695 4.36 -0.09 -29.15
N ARG A 696 4.97 0.44 -30.23
CA ARG A 696 5.44 -0.38 -31.35
C ARG A 696 6.45 -1.44 -30.91
N LYS A 697 7.35 -1.13 -29.96
CA LYS A 697 8.28 -2.11 -29.36
C LYS A 697 7.55 -3.12 -28.44
N GLY A 698 6.59 -2.69 -27.63
CA GLY A 698 5.73 -3.57 -26.85
C GLY A 698 4.98 -4.60 -27.71
N ARG A 699 4.32 -4.13 -28.78
CA ARG A 699 3.67 -5.01 -29.78
C ARG A 699 4.66 -5.92 -30.49
N HIS A 700 5.89 -5.49 -30.76
CA HIS A 700 6.92 -6.34 -31.35
C HIS A 700 7.29 -7.50 -30.40
N TRP A 701 7.60 -7.20 -29.13
CA TRP A 701 7.94 -8.22 -28.13
C TRP A 701 6.77 -9.17 -27.80
N ALA A 702 5.53 -8.70 -27.88
CA ALA A 702 4.37 -9.58 -27.84
C ALA A 702 4.39 -10.67 -28.92
N GLN A 703 4.95 -10.41 -30.11
CA GLN A 703 5.07 -11.42 -31.17
C GLN A 703 6.04 -12.56 -30.78
N HIS A 704 7.01 -12.31 -29.90
CA HIS A 704 7.96 -13.33 -29.43
C HIS A 704 7.31 -14.30 -28.43
N VAL A 705 6.28 -13.84 -27.72
CA VAL A 705 5.47 -14.65 -26.80
C VAL A 705 4.33 -15.36 -27.54
N LEU A 706 3.65 -14.67 -28.46
CA LEU A 706 2.56 -15.22 -29.29
C LEU A 706 3.03 -16.19 -30.39
N GLU A 707 4.33 -16.41 -30.53
CA GLU A 707 4.92 -17.34 -31.50
C GLU A 707 4.44 -18.79 -31.30
N VAL A 708 4.45 -19.29 -30.06
CA VAL A 708 4.09 -20.68 -29.74
C VAL A 708 2.59 -20.94 -29.95
N PRO A 709 1.64 -20.12 -29.44
CA PRO A 709 0.21 -20.29 -29.73
C PRO A 709 -0.13 -20.25 -31.22
N ARG A 710 0.50 -19.36 -32.00
CA ARG A 710 0.25 -19.28 -33.45
C ARG A 710 0.79 -20.48 -34.20
N ALA A 711 1.97 -20.97 -33.84
CA ALA A 711 2.50 -22.20 -34.40
C ALA A 711 1.55 -23.37 -34.13
N TRP A 712 1.04 -23.50 -32.90
CA TRP A 712 0.04 -24.52 -32.57
C TRP A 712 -1.25 -24.41 -33.40
N ILE A 713 -1.79 -23.21 -33.61
CA ILE A 713 -2.96 -22.99 -34.47
C ILE A 713 -2.68 -23.39 -35.93
N LEU A 714 -1.49 -23.06 -36.48
CA LEU A 714 -1.09 -23.49 -37.82
C LEU A 714 -0.95 -25.02 -37.90
N CYS A 715 -0.37 -25.68 -36.89
CA CYS A 715 -0.32 -27.14 -36.82
C CYS A 715 -1.72 -27.76 -36.78
N ALA A 716 -2.62 -27.22 -35.95
CA ALA A 716 -3.99 -27.72 -35.81
C ALA A 716 -4.78 -27.57 -37.12
N LEU A 717 -4.68 -26.42 -37.79
CA LEU A 717 -5.30 -26.19 -39.09
C LEU A 717 -4.73 -27.14 -40.16
N TYR A 718 -3.40 -27.30 -40.20
CA TYR A 718 -2.74 -28.20 -41.14
C TYR A 718 -3.21 -29.64 -40.96
N ILE A 719 -3.19 -30.16 -39.72
CA ILE A 719 -3.66 -31.52 -39.39
C ILE A 719 -5.14 -31.68 -39.72
N ALA A 720 -5.98 -30.69 -39.38
CA ALA A 720 -7.40 -30.74 -39.70
C ALA A 720 -7.61 -30.88 -41.23
N VAL A 721 -6.92 -30.08 -42.05
CA VAL A 721 -7.02 -30.13 -43.51
C VAL A 721 -6.51 -31.46 -44.07
N THR A 722 -5.30 -31.91 -43.70
CA THR A 722 -4.71 -33.11 -44.30
C THR A 722 -5.40 -34.40 -43.87
N VAL A 723 -5.90 -34.48 -42.63
CA VAL A 723 -6.65 -35.64 -42.12
C VAL A 723 -8.06 -35.69 -42.70
N THR A 724 -8.79 -34.57 -42.76
CA THR A 724 -10.14 -34.54 -43.37
C THR A 724 -10.12 -34.78 -44.87
N TRP A 725 -9.06 -34.35 -45.57
CA TRP A 725 -8.86 -34.68 -46.99
C TRP A 725 -8.44 -36.15 -47.20
N GLY A 726 -7.95 -36.84 -46.16
CA GLY A 726 -7.50 -38.23 -46.24
C GLY A 726 -6.30 -38.45 -47.18
N ARG A 727 -5.56 -37.38 -47.50
CA ARG A 727 -4.48 -37.37 -48.49
C ARG A 727 -3.25 -36.66 -47.91
N PRO A 728 -2.26 -37.41 -47.36
CA PRO A 728 -1.00 -36.83 -46.92
C PRO A 728 -0.29 -36.15 -48.11
N PRO A 729 0.15 -34.89 -48.00
CA PRO A 729 0.52 -34.09 -49.18
C PRO A 729 1.81 -34.55 -49.88
N VAL A 730 2.81 -35.11 -49.19
CA VAL A 730 4.02 -35.62 -49.87
C VAL A 730 3.67 -36.89 -50.65
N MET A 731 2.93 -37.82 -50.06
CA MET A 731 2.36 -38.98 -50.73
C MET A 731 1.45 -38.59 -51.90
N HIS A 732 0.56 -37.61 -51.72
CA HIS A 732 -0.40 -37.24 -52.76
C HIS A 732 0.30 -36.59 -53.96
N THR A 733 1.26 -35.70 -53.72
CA THR A 733 2.08 -35.11 -54.80
C THR A 733 2.97 -36.15 -55.47
N ALA A 734 3.60 -37.07 -54.72
CA ALA A 734 4.36 -38.18 -55.29
C ALA A 734 3.50 -39.10 -56.17
N LYS A 735 2.25 -39.39 -55.77
CA LYS A 735 1.29 -40.13 -56.61
C LYS A 735 0.88 -39.37 -57.86
N CYS A 736 0.69 -38.06 -57.79
CA CYS A 736 0.30 -37.23 -58.94
C CYS A 736 1.43 -36.98 -59.95
N ILE A 737 2.68 -36.92 -59.49
CA ILE A 737 3.84 -36.55 -60.32
C ILE A 737 4.60 -37.80 -60.82
N ALA A 738 4.73 -38.83 -59.98
CA ALA A 738 5.57 -40.00 -60.23
C ALA A 738 4.82 -41.35 -60.19
N SER A 739 3.48 -41.33 -60.16
CA SER A 739 2.62 -42.53 -60.22
C SER A 739 2.99 -43.65 -59.23
N VAL A 740 3.41 -43.28 -58.02
CA VAL A 740 3.95 -44.21 -57.02
C VAL A 740 2.93 -45.28 -56.60
N GLU A 741 3.22 -46.54 -56.93
CA GLU A 741 2.39 -47.70 -56.61
C GLU A 741 2.36 -48.00 -55.10
N ALA A 742 1.20 -48.47 -54.62
CA ALA A 742 0.99 -48.85 -53.24
C ALA A 742 1.84 -50.09 -52.87
N GLY A 743 2.56 -50.02 -51.75
CA GLY A 743 3.44 -51.10 -51.29
C GLY A 743 4.90 -50.99 -51.75
N SER A 744 5.22 -50.14 -52.74
CA SER A 744 6.60 -49.91 -53.20
C SER A 744 7.51 -49.30 -52.11
N LEU A 745 8.83 -49.36 -52.29
CA LEU A 745 9.78 -48.67 -51.41
C LEU A 745 9.54 -47.14 -51.42
N ALA A 746 9.31 -46.57 -52.61
CA ALA A 746 9.01 -45.15 -52.80
C ALA A 746 7.73 -44.73 -52.06
N TYR A 747 6.72 -45.60 -51.98
CA TYR A 747 5.51 -45.37 -51.20
C TYR A 747 5.81 -45.22 -49.69
N HIS A 748 6.61 -46.12 -49.13
CA HIS A 748 6.99 -46.06 -47.72
C HIS A 748 7.90 -44.86 -47.42
N VAL A 749 8.80 -44.49 -48.34
CA VAL A 749 9.64 -43.29 -48.22
C VAL A 749 8.81 -42.01 -48.24
N ALA A 750 7.82 -41.90 -49.14
CA ALA A 750 6.93 -40.73 -49.17
C ALA A 750 6.09 -40.61 -47.88
N LEU A 751 5.56 -41.72 -47.35
CA LEU A 751 4.88 -41.72 -46.03
C LEU A 751 5.84 -41.35 -44.88
N ALA A 752 7.10 -41.79 -44.93
CA ALA A 752 8.10 -41.39 -43.93
C ALA A 752 8.36 -39.88 -43.97
N PHE A 753 8.39 -39.25 -45.16
CA PHE A 753 8.50 -37.80 -45.28
C PHE A 753 7.25 -37.06 -44.79
N ASP A 754 6.03 -37.55 -45.07
CA ASP A 754 4.81 -36.99 -44.45
C ASP A 754 4.86 -37.11 -42.92
N ALA A 755 5.27 -38.27 -42.38
CA ALA A 755 5.41 -38.48 -40.94
C ALA A 755 6.45 -37.55 -40.30
N LEU A 756 7.62 -37.39 -40.91
CA LEU A 756 8.64 -36.42 -40.49
C LEU A 756 8.09 -34.99 -40.53
N LEU A 757 7.32 -34.64 -41.57
CA LEU A 757 6.69 -33.33 -41.67
C LEU A 757 5.69 -33.11 -40.52
N TYR A 758 4.84 -34.08 -40.17
CA TYR A 758 3.98 -33.97 -38.98
C TYR A 758 4.78 -33.82 -37.67
N ILE A 759 5.84 -34.61 -37.49
CA ILE A 759 6.71 -34.59 -36.29
C ILE A 759 7.38 -33.22 -36.11
N PHE A 760 7.89 -32.63 -37.20
CA PHE A 760 8.62 -31.36 -37.17
C PHE A 760 7.75 -30.13 -37.53
N MET A 761 6.46 -30.30 -37.76
CA MET A 761 5.53 -29.21 -38.10
C MET A 761 5.57 -28.05 -37.08
N PRO A 762 5.60 -28.25 -35.74
CA PRO A 762 5.71 -27.14 -34.79
C PRO A 762 6.96 -26.27 -35.02
N GLN A 763 8.10 -26.89 -35.33
CA GLN A 763 9.36 -26.20 -35.60
C GLN A 763 9.30 -25.47 -36.95
N LEU A 764 8.76 -26.12 -38.00
CA LEU A 764 8.56 -25.53 -39.32
C LEU A 764 7.60 -24.34 -39.28
N ALA A 765 6.48 -24.45 -38.55
CA ALA A 765 5.52 -23.38 -38.34
C ALA A 765 6.16 -22.16 -37.65
N ILE A 766 7.00 -22.37 -36.62
CA ILE A 766 7.75 -21.29 -35.98
C ILE A 766 8.73 -20.63 -36.96
N LEU A 767 9.46 -21.41 -37.77
CA LEU A 767 10.38 -20.88 -38.78
C LEU A 767 9.62 -20.07 -39.84
N MET A 768 8.48 -20.55 -40.33
CA MET A 768 7.62 -19.83 -41.27
C MET A 768 7.07 -18.53 -40.67
N ILE A 769 6.57 -18.55 -39.43
CA ILE A 769 6.11 -17.33 -38.73
C ILE A 769 7.25 -16.31 -38.62
N ARG A 770 8.47 -16.75 -38.28
CA ARG A 770 9.64 -15.87 -38.18
C ARG A 770 10.08 -15.33 -39.53
N LEU A 771 10.06 -16.15 -40.58
CA LEU A 771 10.40 -15.75 -41.96
C LEU A 771 9.44 -14.65 -42.45
N VAL A 772 8.13 -14.87 -42.34
CA VAL A 772 7.08 -13.88 -42.70
C VAL A 772 7.22 -12.60 -41.87
N GLN A 773 7.52 -12.71 -40.58
CA GLN A 773 7.70 -11.56 -39.68
C GLN A 773 9.11 -10.95 -39.73
N ARG A 774 10.01 -11.46 -40.58
CA ARG A 774 11.42 -11.05 -40.71
C ARG A 774 12.18 -11.04 -39.36
N ARG A 775 11.92 -12.04 -38.51
CA ARG A 775 12.56 -12.21 -37.18
C ARG A 775 13.69 -13.26 -37.23
N PRO A 776 14.68 -13.21 -36.31
CA PRO A 776 15.81 -14.16 -36.33
C PRO A 776 15.37 -15.62 -36.23
N LEU A 777 15.71 -16.41 -37.25
CA LEU A 777 15.28 -17.81 -37.38
C LEU A 777 15.82 -18.72 -36.28
N LEU A 778 17.02 -18.43 -35.74
CA LEU A 778 17.76 -19.29 -34.80
C LEU A 778 17.53 -18.97 -33.30
N HIS A 779 16.57 -18.10 -32.97
CA HIS A 779 16.13 -17.92 -31.57
C HIS A 779 15.61 -19.24 -30.99
N ARG A 780 15.87 -19.51 -29.70
CA ARG A 780 15.38 -20.72 -29.03
C ARG A 780 13.85 -20.80 -29.13
N MET A 781 13.30 -21.98 -29.40
CA MET A 781 11.85 -22.21 -29.42
C MET A 781 11.36 -22.52 -28.00
N GLY A 782 10.12 -22.11 -27.66
CA GLY A 782 9.53 -22.28 -26.32
C GLY A 782 9.38 -20.98 -25.52
N VAL A 783 9.36 -21.11 -24.19
CA VAL A 783 9.12 -20.01 -23.23
C VAL A 783 10.14 -18.89 -23.38
N ARG A 784 9.69 -17.64 -23.26
CA ARG A 784 10.52 -16.43 -23.35
C ARG A 784 11.03 -16.00 -21.97
N THR A 785 12.23 -15.44 -21.96
CA THR A 785 12.82 -14.77 -20.80
C THR A 785 13.02 -13.29 -21.13
N LEU A 786 12.59 -12.41 -20.23
CA LEU A 786 12.76 -10.96 -20.32
C LEU A 786 13.52 -10.48 -19.07
N VAL A 787 14.63 -9.78 -19.29
CA VAL A 787 15.47 -9.18 -18.23
C VAL A 787 15.33 -7.67 -18.29
N ILE A 788 15.10 -7.04 -17.14
CA ILE A 788 14.97 -5.59 -16.97
C ILE A 788 16.18 -5.07 -16.21
N GLY A 789 16.95 -4.16 -16.81
CA GLY A 789 18.12 -3.54 -16.22
C GLY A 789 17.91 -2.04 -15.98
N ASP A 790 17.86 -1.58 -14.73
CA ASP A 790 17.89 -0.15 -14.38
C ASP A 790 18.33 -0.01 -12.90
N VAL A 791 18.32 1.20 -12.34
CA VAL A 791 18.49 1.41 -10.90
C VAL A 791 17.49 0.55 -10.10
N PRO A 792 17.82 0.09 -8.88
CA PRO A 792 17.06 -0.96 -8.19
C PRO A 792 15.55 -0.74 -8.15
N TRP A 793 15.10 0.46 -7.76
CA TRP A 793 13.67 0.75 -7.63
C TRP A 793 12.92 0.70 -8.97
N VAL A 794 13.52 1.16 -10.07
CA VAL A 794 12.90 1.12 -11.41
C VAL A 794 12.83 -0.33 -11.90
N ALA A 795 13.94 -1.05 -11.84
CA ALA A 795 14.03 -2.40 -12.38
C ALA A 795 13.08 -3.36 -11.64
N GLN A 796 13.05 -3.30 -10.31
CA GLN A 796 12.18 -4.13 -9.47
C GLN A 796 10.70 -3.74 -9.62
N SER A 797 10.37 -2.44 -9.69
CA SER A 797 8.99 -1.99 -9.92
C SER A 797 8.46 -2.42 -11.29
N ALA A 798 9.30 -2.35 -12.33
CA ALA A 798 8.95 -2.78 -13.68
C ALA A 798 8.82 -4.31 -13.81
N GLU A 799 9.65 -5.08 -13.10
CA GLU A 799 9.49 -6.55 -12.95
C GLU A 799 8.16 -6.88 -12.26
N ALA A 800 7.87 -6.26 -11.12
CA ALA A 800 6.63 -6.48 -10.38
C ALA A 800 5.39 -6.09 -11.23
N PHE A 801 5.46 -4.98 -11.96
CA PHE A 801 4.41 -4.52 -12.87
C PHE A 801 4.12 -5.52 -13.99
N LEU A 802 5.13 -5.88 -14.80
CA LEU A 802 4.96 -6.82 -15.91
C LEU A 802 4.56 -8.23 -15.44
N SER A 803 5.12 -8.69 -14.32
CA SER A 803 4.76 -10.00 -13.74
C SER A 803 3.29 -10.04 -13.30
N LYS A 804 2.78 -8.96 -12.69
CA LYS A 804 1.37 -8.83 -12.30
C LYS A 804 0.45 -8.80 -13.53
N LEU A 805 0.84 -8.11 -14.62
CA LEU A 805 0.09 -8.13 -15.89
C LEU A 805 0.01 -9.53 -16.54
N MET A 806 1.10 -10.30 -16.47
CA MET A 806 1.19 -11.63 -17.09
C MET A 806 0.63 -12.76 -16.20
N ALA A 807 0.31 -12.50 -14.94
CA ALA A 807 -0.10 -13.53 -13.97
C ALA A 807 -1.37 -14.31 -14.35
N CYS A 808 -2.29 -13.72 -15.11
CA CYS A 808 -3.49 -14.40 -15.62
C CYS A 808 -3.33 -15.02 -17.02
N SER A 809 -2.18 -14.85 -17.69
CA SER A 809 -1.92 -15.43 -19.01
C SER A 809 -1.97 -16.97 -19.00
N TYR A 810 -2.05 -17.59 -20.18
CA TYR A 810 -1.97 -19.04 -20.33
C TYR A 810 -0.51 -19.49 -20.42
N SER A 811 -0.24 -20.74 -20.06
CA SER A 811 1.11 -21.33 -20.07
C SER A 811 1.80 -21.25 -21.44
N ALA A 812 1.04 -21.37 -22.53
CA ALA A 812 1.53 -21.19 -23.90
C ALA A 812 2.06 -19.76 -24.20
N THR A 813 1.70 -18.78 -23.36
CA THR A 813 2.16 -17.38 -23.40
C THR A 813 2.91 -16.98 -22.13
N ALA A 814 3.42 -17.94 -21.36
CA ALA A 814 4.19 -17.66 -20.15
C ALA A 814 5.49 -16.90 -20.47
N LEU A 815 5.89 -16.04 -19.54
CA LEU A 815 7.06 -15.18 -19.63
C LEU A 815 7.81 -15.22 -18.30
N ASN A 816 9.10 -15.59 -18.34
CA ASN A 816 9.98 -15.43 -17.20
C ASN A 816 10.49 -13.99 -17.17
N VAL A 817 10.16 -13.24 -16.13
CA VAL A 817 10.62 -11.86 -15.94
C VAL A 817 11.68 -11.85 -14.84
N PHE A 818 12.72 -11.03 -15.00
CA PHE A 818 13.76 -10.82 -13.98
C PHE A 818 14.23 -9.36 -13.99
N SER A 819 14.55 -8.78 -12.83
CA SER A 819 15.27 -7.50 -12.74
C SER A 819 16.73 -7.64 -12.30
N ALA A 820 17.57 -6.69 -12.71
CA ALA A 820 18.90 -6.49 -12.16
C ALA A 820 19.40 -5.03 -12.27
N ASN A 821 20.42 -4.65 -11.49
CA ASN A 821 21.10 -3.37 -11.64
C ASN A 821 22.25 -3.48 -12.67
N PRO A 822 22.22 -2.77 -13.81
CA PRO A 822 23.26 -2.84 -14.84
C PRO A 822 24.60 -2.27 -14.41
N CYS A 823 24.64 -1.39 -13.39
CA CYS A 823 25.87 -0.83 -12.84
C CYS A 823 26.53 -1.72 -11.76
N ASP A 824 25.93 -2.88 -11.46
CA ASP A 824 26.32 -3.79 -10.39
C ASP A 824 26.01 -5.24 -10.82
N HIS A 825 25.04 -5.91 -10.21
CA HIS A 825 24.92 -7.36 -10.30
C HIS A 825 24.29 -7.92 -11.60
N LEU A 826 23.90 -7.11 -12.60
CA LEU A 826 23.27 -7.63 -13.84
C LEU A 826 24.16 -8.63 -14.57
N VAL A 827 25.46 -8.35 -14.68
CA VAL A 827 26.41 -9.25 -15.33
C VAL A 827 26.38 -10.61 -14.63
N HIS A 828 26.78 -10.65 -13.36
CA HIS A 828 26.87 -11.90 -12.60
C HIS A 828 25.53 -12.64 -12.45
N ARG A 829 24.42 -11.92 -12.28
CA ARG A 829 23.09 -12.52 -12.05
C ARG A 829 22.41 -13.00 -13.33
N MET A 830 22.68 -12.39 -14.49
CA MET A 830 21.89 -12.62 -15.71
C MET A 830 22.66 -13.11 -16.93
N THR A 831 23.94 -12.77 -17.15
CA THR A 831 24.61 -13.10 -18.42
C THR A 831 24.73 -14.61 -18.64
N HIS A 832 24.98 -15.39 -17.58
CA HIS A 832 24.95 -16.86 -17.60
C HIS A 832 23.57 -17.46 -17.92
N ARG A 833 22.50 -16.66 -17.91
CA ARG A 833 21.11 -17.02 -18.26
C ARG A 833 20.69 -16.49 -19.63
N VAL A 834 21.52 -15.67 -20.27
CA VAL A 834 21.23 -15.13 -21.60
C VAL A 834 21.37 -16.24 -22.63
N VAL A 835 20.33 -16.41 -23.45
CA VAL A 835 20.29 -17.37 -24.56
C VAL A 835 19.71 -16.69 -25.80
N ARG A 836 19.78 -17.39 -26.93
CA ARG A 836 19.25 -16.94 -28.23
C ARG A 836 17.77 -16.57 -28.12
N GLY A 837 17.44 -15.30 -28.28
CA GLY A 837 16.07 -14.77 -28.14
C GLY A 837 15.61 -14.52 -26.70
N THR A 838 16.52 -14.39 -25.73
CA THR A 838 16.27 -13.63 -24.49
C THR A 838 16.01 -12.16 -24.86
N LEU A 839 15.03 -11.53 -24.23
CA LEU A 839 14.74 -10.10 -24.35
C LEU A 839 15.44 -9.36 -23.21
N LEU A 840 16.16 -8.27 -23.51
CA LEU A 840 16.87 -7.47 -22.50
C LEU A 840 16.46 -6.00 -22.65
N ALA A 841 15.78 -5.44 -21.65
CA ALA A 841 15.36 -4.04 -21.62
C ALA A 841 16.21 -3.28 -20.59
N CYS A 842 17.07 -2.36 -21.01
CA CYS A 842 17.95 -1.61 -20.12
C CYS A 842 17.70 -0.10 -20.15
N GLY A 843 17.47 0.49 -18.98
CA GLY A 843 17.51 1.92 -18.77
C GLY A 843 18.95 2.43 -18.85
N CYS A 844 19.17 3.50 -19.61
CA CYS A 844 20.48 4.13 -19.79
C CYS A 844 20.45 5.56 -19.21
N PRO A 845 21.34 5.90 -18.25
CA PRO A 845 21.57 7.28 -17.82
C PRO A 845 22.02 8.18 -18.97
N ASP A 846 21.85 9.49 -18.82
CA ASP A 846 22.29 10.47 -19.80
C ASP A 846 23.82 10.67 -19.72
N GLY A 847 24.58 9.85 -20.44
CA GLY A 847 26.05 9.85 -20.40
C GLY A 847 26.73 11.15 -20.85
N ARG A 848 25.98 12.08 -21.47
CA ARG A 848 26.40 13.46 -21.75
C ARG A 848 26.61 14.28 -20.47
N LEU A 849 25.91 13.93 -19.39
CA LEU A 849 26.09 14.54 -18.08
C LEU A 849 27.29 13.90 -17.37
N VAL A 850 28.32 14.71 -17.11
CA VAL A 850 29.61 14.28 -16.53
C VAL A 850 29.46 13.43 -15.27
N ALA A 851 28.54 13.81 -14.37
CA ALA A 851 28.30 13.08 -13.13
C ALA A 851 27.70 11.66 -13.36
N LEU A 852 27.15 11.41 -14.54
CA LEU A 852 26.49 10.16 -14.94
C LEU A 852 27.29 9.35 -15.97
N SER A 853 28.34 9.92 -16.59
CA SER A 853 29.09 9.26 -17.67
C SER A 853 29.66 7.91 -17.25
N ASN A 854 30.15 7.77 -16.00
CA ASN A 854 30.59 6.48 -15.45
C ASN A 854 29.46 5.44 -15.41
N SER A 855 28.27 5.83 -14.92
CA SER A 855 27.10 4.96 -14.86
C SER A 855 26.63 4.56 -16.26
N ALA A 856 26.58 5.51 -17.20
CA ALA A 856 26.23 5.21 -18.60
C ALA A 856 27.23 4.24 -19.25
N GLN A 857 28.53 4.35 -18.98
CA GLN A 857 29.53 3.39 -19.45
C GLN A 857 29.39 2.01 -18.77
N ALA A 858 29.05 1.94 -17.48
CA ALA A 858 28.77 0.68 -16.80
C ALA A 858 27.55 -0.04 -17.42
N VAL A 859 26.46 0.69 -17.68
CA VAL A 859 25.29 0.16 -18.42
C VAL A 859 25.69 -0.29 -19.83
N SER A 860 26.49 0.51 -20.54
CA SER A 860 27.00 0.17 -21.88
C SER A 860 27.76 -1.15 -21.86
N LEU A 861 28.70 -1.32 -20.93
CA LEU A 861 29.47 -2.54 -20.77
C LEU A 861 28.58 -3.75 -20.45
N ALA A 862 27.64 -3.63 -19.51
CA ALA A 862 26.75 -4.71 -19.11
C ALA A 862 25.81 -5.15 -20.25
N VAL A 863 25.25 -4.20 -21.01
CA VAL A 863 24.42 -4.49 -22.21
C VAL A 863 25.26 -5.12 -23.32
N ASN A 864 26.48 -4.63 -23.56
CA ASN A 864 27.37 -5.18 -24.57
C ASN A 864 27.80 -6.62 -24.21
N GLN A 865 28.16 -6.90 -22.96
CA GLN A 865 28.48 -8.26 -22.49
C GLN A 865 27.30 -9.22 -22.60
N ALA A 866 26.08 -8.77 -22.29
CA ALA A 866 24.89 -9.60 -22.49
C ALA A 866 24.56 -9.83 -23.99
N SER A 867 24.86 -8.86 -24.85
CA SER A 867 24.57 -8.92 -26.29
C SER A 867 25.65 -9.65 -27.11
N SER A 868 26.88 -9.73 -26.59
CA SER A 868 27.98 -10.51 -27.19
C SER A 868 27.86 -12.02 -26.95
N ILE A 869 27.03 -12.46 -26.00
CA ILE A 869 26.72 -13.89 -25.79
C ILE A 869 25.87 -14.38 -26.97
N GLN A 870 26.52 -15.09 -27.88
CA GLN A 870 25.93 -15.59 -29.11
C GLN A 870 26.14 -17.09 -29.27
N SER A 871 25.21 -17.74 -29.95
CA SER A 871 25.31 -19.14 -30.36
C SER A 871 24.70 -19.27 -31.77
N MET A 872 25.37 -19.98 -32.68
CA MET A 872 25.00 -20.06 -34.10
C MET A 872 24.67 -18.69 -34.72
N GLY A 873 25.48 -17.65 -34.44
CA GLY A 873 25.30 -16.29 -34.97
C GLY A 873 24.09 -15.52 -34.44
N SER A 874 23.47 -15.96 -33.34
CA SER A 874 22.29 -15.31 -32.73
C SER A 874 22.49 -15.10 -31.24
N GLY A 875 22.11 -13.92 -30.72
CA GLY A 875 22.27 -13.53 -29.31
C GLY A 875 20.93 -13.18 -28.63
N CYS A 876 20.99 -12.28 -27.64
CA CYS A 876 19.78 -11.66 -27.08
C CYS A 876 19.29 -10.47 -27.93
N GLU A 877 18.02 -10.12 -27.77
CA GLU A 877 17.46 -8.89 -28.32
C GLU A 877 17.47 -7.80 -27.25
N SER A 878 18.47 -6.94 -27.31
CA SER A 878 18.71 -5.86 -26.36
C SER A 878 18.10 -4.52 -26.82
N LEU A 879 17.35 -3.89 -25.93
CA LEU A 879 16.70 -2.60 -26.10
C LEU A 879 17.17 -1.65 -25.00
N THR A 880 17.76 -0.51 -25.36
CA THR A 880 18.01 0.57 -24.41
C THR A 880 16.91 1.63 -24.42
N ILE A 881 16.62 2.23 -23.26
CA ILE A 881 15.69 3.35 -23.09
C ILE A 881 16.38 4.43 -22.25
N GLY A 882 16.46 5.67 -22.72
CA GLY A 882 17.11 6.76 -21.97
C GLY A 882 17.28 8.03 -22.79
N HIS A 883 17.89 9.06 -22.21
CA HIS A 883 18.05 10.38 -22.87
C HIS A 883 19.27 10.47 -23.80
N SER A 884 20.20 9.50 -23.73
CA SER A 884 21.34 9.48 -24.66
C SER A 884 20.86 9.29 -26.11
N PRO A 885 21.32 10.13 -27.06
CA PRO A 885 20.99 9.99 -28.48
C PRO A 885 21.78 8.86 -29.16
N PHE A 886 22.78 8.29 -28.48
CA PHE A 886 23.67 7.28 -29.05
C PHE A 886 23.15 5.86 -28.81
N LYS A 887 22.86 5.15 -29.90
CA LYS A 887 22.60 3.70 -29.83
C LYS A 887 23.89 2.97 -29.46
N LEU A 888 23.85 2.13 -28.42
CA LEU A 888 25.00 1.30 -28.04
C LEU A 888 25.38 0.32 -29.18
N PRO A 889 26.68 0.02 -29.41
CA PRO A 889 27.13 -0.76 -30.56
C PRO A 889 26.49 -2.15 -30.70
N LEU A 890 26.37 -2.90 -29.60
CA LEU A 890 25.78 -4.25 -29.61
C LEU A 890 24.30 -4.28 -29.20
N ALA A 891 23.66 -3.12 -28.95
CA ALA A 891 22.22 -3.10 -28.71
C ALA A 891 21.47 -3.45 -30.01
N ALA A 892 20.43 -4.28 -29.95
CA ALA A 892 19.55 -4.46 -31.11
C ALA A 892 18.80 -3.14 -31.42
N HIS A 893 18.31 -2.48 -30.37
CA HIS A 893 17.47 -1.28 -30.46
C HIS A 893 17.79 -0.25 -29.37
N ALA A 894 17.48 1.02 -29.64
CA ALA A 894 17.48 2.10 -28.67
C ALA A 894 16.20 2.94 -28.83
N VAL A 895 15.68 3.47 -27.73
CA VAL A 895 14.59 4.46 -27.69
C VAL A 895 15.09 5.66 -26.91
N THR A 896 15.38 6.74 -27.64
CA THR A 896 15.81 8.01 -27.06
C THR A 896 14.60 8.80 -26.55
N LEU A 897 14.61 9.15 -25.28
CA LEU A 897 13.63 10.02 -24.63
C LEU A 897 14.00 11.48 -24.90
N LYS A 898 13.03 12.31 -25.30
CA LYS A 898 13.31 13.73 -25.61
C LYS A 898 13.69 14.49 -24.34
N THR A 899 14.84 15.19 -24.40
CA THR A 899 15.27 16.09 -23.32
C THR A 899 14.39 17.34 -23.36
N ARG A 900 13.61 17.58 -22.31
CA ARG A 900 12.80 18.82 -22.13
C ARG A 900 13.45 19.85 -21.22
N ARG A 901 14.36 19.43 -20.33
CA ARG A 901 15.11 20.32 -19.44
C ARG A 901 16.09 21.22 -20.23
N PRO A 902 16.51 22.37 -19.65
CA PRO A 902 17.68 23.11 -20.10
C PRO A 902 18.92 22.23 -20.17
N LEU A 903 19.89 22.66 -20.98
CA LEU A 903 21.21 22.04 -21.04
C LEU A 903 21.99 22.37 -19.76
N TYR A 904 22.75 21.40 -19.26
CA TYR A 904 23.83 21.69 -18.32
C TYR A 904 25.04 22.27 -19.05
N LEU A 905 25.90 22.98 -18.32
CA LEU A 905 27.10 23.60 -18.90
C LEU A 905 28.00 22.58 -19.61
N CYS A 906 28.08 21.33 -19.14
CA CYS A 906 28.83 20.26 -19.80
C CYS A 906 28.30 19.92 -21.21
N GLU A 907 26.98 19.92 -21.40
CA GLU A 907 26.34 19.66 -22.68
C GLU A 907 26.50 20.85 -23.63
N PHE A 908 26.35 22.07 -23.11
CA PHE A 908 26.54 23.30 -23.88
C PHE A 908 27.98 23.42 -24.40
N LEU A 909 28.99 23.24 -23.55
CA LEU A 909 30.40 23.26 -23.97
C LEU A 909 30.73 22.16 -25.00
N LYS A 910 30.05 21.00 -24.93
CA LYS A 910 30.16 19.93 -25.93
C LYS A 910 29.50 20.31 -27.26
N GLN A 911 28.34 20.98 -27.24
CA GLN A 911 27.68 21.48 -28.46
C GLN A 911 28.47 22.60 -29.16
N GLN A 912 29.08 23.52 -28.39
CA GLN A 912 29.91 24.60 -28.93
C GLN A 912 31.26 24.14 -29.52
N GLY A 913 31.53 22.83 -29.57
CA GLY A 913 32.77 22.28 -30.13
C GLY A 913 34.03 22.66 -29.35
N VAL A 914 33.89 23.19 -28.13
CA VAL A 914 34.99 23.46 -27.20
C VAL A 914 35.68 22.15 -26.81
N VAL A 915 34.92 21.05 -26.80
CA VAL A 915 35.40 19.67 -26.74
C VAL A 915 35.28 19.03 -28.13
N ARG A 916 36.36 18.46 -28.65
CA ARG A 916 36.36 17.59 -29.83
C ARG A 916 37.06 16.26 -29.53
N SER A 917 36.39 15.14 -29.82
CA SER A 917 36.87 14.06 -30.72
C SER A 917 36.50 12.62 -30.30
N ALA A 918 35.90 11.90 -31.26
CA ALA A 918 36.04 10.46 -31.58
C ALA A 918 35.94 9.31 -30.54
N SER A 919 36.16 9.48 -29.23
CA SER A 919 36.41 8.33 -28.33
C SER A 919 35.70 8.37 -26.97
N GLY A 920 34.36 8.26 -27.00
CA GLY A 920 33.53 7.89 -25.85
C GLY A 920 33.31 8.99 -24.81
N GLU A 921 32.09 9.06 -24.27
CA GLU A 921 31.63 10.16 -23.41
C GLU A 921 32.44 10.33 -22.10
N LEU A 922 33.12 9.28 -21.64
CA LEU A 922 34.02 9.34 -20.48
C LEU A 922 35.43 9.86 -20.84
N GLY A 923 35.89 9.54 -22.05
CA GLY A 923 37.13 10.11 -22.62
C GLY A 923 36.99 11.62 -22.80
N ASP A 924 35.82 12.07 -23.27
CA ASP A 924 35.49 13.49 -23.44
C ASP A 924 35.72 14.32 -22.17
N PHE A 925 35.37 13.83 -20.97
CA PHE A 925 35.55 14.60 -19.73
C PHE A 925 37.01 14.66 -19.27
N ASN A 926 37.75 13.55 -19.35
CA ASN A 926 39.19 13.56 -19.05
C ASN A 926 39.96 14.42 -20.07
N ASN A 927 39.53 14.39 -21.34
CA ASN A 927 40.03 15.29 -22.38
C ASN A 927 39.64 16.74 -22.10
N LEU A 928 38.41 17.07 -21.70
CA LEU A 928 37.98 18.42 -21.31
C LEU A 928 38.82 18.96 -20.14
N LYS A 929 38.99 18.17 -19.08
CA LYS A 929 39.83 18.52 -17.92
C LYS A 929 41.31 18.74 -18.31
N THR A 930 41.79 18.01 -19.31
CA THR A 930 43.17 18.14 -19.84
C THR A 930 43.29 19.28 -20.87
N GLN A 931 42.27 19.54 -21.67
CA GLN A 931 42.23 20.58 -22.70
C GLN A 931 42.04 21.97 -22.09
N LEU A 932 41.18 22.12 -21.06
CA LEU A 932 41.09 23.34 -20.27
C LEU A 932 42.44 23.63 -19.58
N LYS A 933 43.09 22.62 -18.98
CA LYS A 933 44.45 22.70 -18.43
C LYS A 933 45.58 22.90 -19.46
N ARG A 934 45.30 22.78 -20.77
CA ARG A 934 46.28 23.02 -21.85
C ARG A 934 46.03 24.36 -22.53
N ARG A 935 44.78 24.79 -22.67
CA ARG A 935 44.40 26.13 -23.16
C ARG A 935 44.84 27.24 -22.21
N SER A 936 44.92 26.95 -20.91
CA SER A 936 45.61 27.78 -19.91
C SER A 936 47.13 27.91 -20.11
N SER A 937 47.70 27.31 -21.16
CA SER A 937 49.15 27.18 -21.36
C SER A 937 49.59 27.29 -22.82
N SER A 938 48.75 27.81 -23.72
CA SER A 938 49.18 28.16 -25.08
C SER A 938 48.34 29.26 -25.74
N HIS A 939 48.95 30.45 -25.88
CA HIS A 939 49.05 31.04 -27.23
C HIS A 939 50.14 30.28 -28.01
N LEU A 940 50.24 30.52 -29.32
CA LEU A 940 50.98 29.67 -30.27
C LEU A 940 52.46 29.41 -29.90
N GLN A 941 52.94 28.26 -30.39
CA GLN A 941 54.33 27.83 -30.65
C GLN A 941 55.47 28.79 -30.28
N VAL A 942 56.44 28.30 -29.47
CA VAL A 942 57.81 27.96 -29.89
C VAL A 942 58.51 27.19 -28.73
N GLU A 943 59.71 26.66 -28.98
CA GLU A 943 60.47 25.62 -28.25
C GLU A 943 60.71 25.81 -26.74
N VAL A 944 61.14 24.72 -26.10
CA VAL A 944 61.36 24.58 -24.64
C VAL A 944 62.85 24.65 -24.29
N PRO A 945 63.31 25.63 -23.49
CA PRO A 945 64.63 25.63 -22.86
C PRO A 945 64.54 25.64 -21.31
N GLU A 946 65.31 24.76 -20.67
CA GLU A 946 65.78 24.74 -19.25
C GLU A 946 64.82 24.98 -18.05
N TRP A 947 63.62 25.54 -18.18
CA TRP A 947 62.72 25.79 -17.04
C TRP A 947 62.12 24.51 -16.42
N MET A 948 62.48 23.33 -16.94
CA MET A 948 61.99 22.03 -16.46
C MET A 948 62.45 21.68 -15.02
N GLU A 949 63.53 22.30 -14.51
CA GLU A 949 63.89 22.18 -13.08
C GLU A 949 62.80 22.75 -12.15
N LYS A 950 62.01 23.75 -12.59
CA LYS A 950 60.93 24.33 -11.77
C LYS A 950 59.76 23.37 -11.54
N ILE A 951 59.69 22.24 -12.25
CA ILE A 951 58.63 21.24 -12.08
C ILE A 951 58.84 20.42 -10.79
N GLN A 952 60.08 20.23 -10.32
CA GLN A 952 60.33 19.60 -9.02
C GLN A 952 59.99 20.54 -7.83
N HIS A 953 60.11 21.86 -8.02
CA HIS A 953 59.67 22.84 -7.03
C HIS A 953 58.15 22.81 -6.81
N LYS A 954 57.37 22.62 -7.89
CA LYS A 954 55.90 22.57 -7.82
C LYS A 954 55.35 21.30 -7.14
N LYS A 955 56.16 20.26 -6.97
CA LYS A 955 55.81 19.08 -6.16
C LYS A 955 55.89 19.37 -4.65
N ARG A 956 56.83 20.22 -4.21
CA ARG A 956 56.92 20.68 -2.81
C ARG A 956 55.79 21.65 -2.43
N LEU A 957 55.29 22.43 -3.40
CA LEU A 957 54.10 23.27 -3.21
C LEU A 957 52.79 22.47 -2.99
N LEU A 958 52.74 21.19 -3.36
CA LEU A 958 51.60 20.31 -3.04
C LEU A 958 51.62 19.80 -1.59
N GLU A 959 52.77 19.82 -0.92
CA GLU A 959 52.91 19.47 0.50
C GLU A 959 52.51 20.65 1.42
N ALA A 960 52.33 21.85 0.87
CA ALA A 960 51.95 23.07 1.59
C ALA A 960 50.46 23.16 2.02
N SER A 961 49.68 22.08 1.90
CA SER A 961 48.29 22.06 2.43
C SER A 961 48.24 22.09 3.96
N ALA A 962 49.32 21.70 4.65
CA ALA A 962 49.41 21.81 6.11
C ALA A 962 49.64 23.26 6.60
N VAL A 963 50.30 24.10 5.79
CA VAL A 963 50.68 25.48 6.17
C VAL A 963 49.45 26.39 6.23
N LYS A 964 48.52 26.25 5.28
CA LYS A 964 47.30 27.08 5.20
C LYS A 964 46.39 26.98 6.42
N GLU A 965 46.36 25.84 7.12
CA GLU A 965 45.54 25.71 8.33
C GLU A 965 46.19 26.39 9.54
N GLN A 966 47.52 26.47 9.57
CA GLN A 966 48.29 27.17 10.59
C GLN A 966 48.27 28.69 10.38
N ASP A 967 48.31 29.15 9.12
CA ASP A 967 48.12 30.56 8.74
C ASP A 967 46.68 31.05 8.98
N LEU A 968 45.67 30.20 8.74
CA LEU A 968 44.30 30.52 9.13
C LEU A 968 44.16 30.60 10.66
N LYS A 969 44.82 29.69 11.38
CA LYS A 969 44.77 29.68 12.85
C LYS A 969 45.43 30.93 13.43
N SER A 970 46.61 31.31 12.95
CA SER A 970 47.30 32.54 13.38
C SER A 970 46.55 33.81 12.97
N PHE A 971 45.91 33.83 11.79
CA PHE A 971 45.03 34.93 11.39
C PHE A 971 43.81 35.06 12.32
N MET A 972 43.13 33.96 12.63
CA MET A 972 41.98 33.95 13.56
C MET A 972 42.41 34.27 15.00
N GLU A 973 43.59 33.83 15.45
CA GLU A 973 44.19 34.20 16.74
C GLU A 973 44.52 35.72 16.77
N SER A 974 45.00 36.30 15.66
CA SER A 974 45.30 37.74 15.53
C SER A 974 44.05 38.65 15.56
N LEU A 975 42.86 38.09 15.28
CA LEU A 975 41.58 38.81 15.37
C LEU A 975 41.02 38.87 16.79
N GLY A 976 41.51 38.04 17.71
CA GLY A 976 41.13 38.01 19.12
C GLY A 976 39.77 37.35 19.40
N VAL A 977 39.78 36.34 20.28
CA VAL A 977 38.62 35.54 20.75
C VAL A 977 38.07 34.53 19.75
N GLU A 978 37.96 33.27 20.20
CA GLU A 978 37.56 32.09 19.39
C GLU A 978 36.11 32.11 18.86
N HIS A 979 35.34 33.15 19.19
CA HIS A 979 33.93 33.35 18.82
C HIS A 979 33.62 34.80 18.43
N THR A 980 34.46 35.44 17.61
CA THR A 980 34.10 36.71 16.95
C THR A 980 32.90 36.49 16.03
N GLN A 981 31.71 36.91 16.50
CA GLN A 981 30.48 36.91 15.71
C GLN A 981 30.49 37.99 14.62
N HIS A 982 31.49 38.88 14.64
CA HIS A 982 31.59 40.06 13.80
C HIS A 982 33.03 40.22 13.28
N ILE A 983 33.19 40.36 11.96
CA ILE A 983 34.42 40.79 11.29
C ILE A 983 34.09 41.98 10.39
N THR A 984 35.05 42.87 10.15
CA THR A 984 34.91 43.95 9.16
C THR A 984 35.13 43.44 7.73
N PHE A 985 34.73 44.22 6.72
CA PHE A 985 35.00 43.88 5.32
C PHE A 985 36.49 43.73 5.05
N GLU A 986 37.33 44.61 5.61
CA GLU A 986 38.79 44.57 5.46
C GLU A 986 39.41 43.30 6.07
N GLN A 987 38.90 42.86 7.23
CA GLN A 987 39.31 41.60 7.85
C GLN A 987 38.85 40.39 7.03
N PHE A 988 37.63 40.41 6.51
CA PHE A 988 37.11 39.37 5.62
C PHE A 988 37.93 39.27 4.32
N GLU A 989 38.17 40.40 3.65
CA GLU A 989 38.93 40.50 2.42
C GLU A 989 40.38 40.00 2.61
N LYS A 990 41.04 40.45 3.68
CA LYS A 990 42.39 40.01 4.04
C LYS A 990 42.45 38.51 4.32
N GLY A 991 41.49 37.96 5.07
CA GLY A 991 41.40 36.52 5.35
C GLY A 991 41.11 35.69 4.10
N TRP A 992 40.26 36.20 3.19
CA TRP A 992 39.94 35.55 1.93
C TRP A 992 41.16 35.47 1.01
N ARG A 993 41.87 36.59 0.81
CA ARG A 993 43.13 36.65 0.03
C ARG A 993 44.25 35.80 0.61
N LEU A 994 44.23 35.53 1.92
CA LEU A 994 45.21 34.64 2.57
C LEU A 994 44.99 33.17 2.21
N LEU A 995 43.72 32.75 2.10
CA LEU A 995 43.32 31.36 1.86
C LEU A 995 43.26 31.02 0.36
N HIS A 996 42.74 31.95 -0.43
CA HIS A 996 42.47 31.81 -1.86
C HIS A 996 43.32 32.82 -2.63
N GLU A 997 43.92 32.39 -3.73
CA GLU A 997 44.59 33.30 -4.68
C GLU A 997 43.60 34.40 -5.13
N ASP A 998 44.08 35.60 -5.46
CA ASP A 998 43.30 36.82 -5.81
C ASP A 998 42.39 36.63 -7.05
N LYS A 999 41.30 35.88 -6.88
CA LYS A 999 40.37 35.42 -7.93
C LYS A 999 39.05 36.18 -7.99
N LEU A 1000 38.77 37.05 -7.02
CA LEU A 1000 37.57 37.88 -6.97
C LEU A 1000 38.00 39.34 -6.79
N SER A 1001 37.35 40.25 -7.52
CA SER A 1001 37.61 41.68 -7.35
C SER A 1001 37.14 42.17 -5.97
N GLU A 1002 37.73 43.25 -5.46
CA GLU A 1002 37.28 43.90 -4.22
C GLU A 1002 35.77 44.16 -4.27
N GLU A 1003 35.24 44.66 -5.39
CA GLU A 1003 33.81 44.92 -5.54
C GLU A 1003 32.95 43.64 -5.45
N GLN A 1004 33.41 42.52 -6.04
CA GLN A 1004 32.73 41.22 -5.90
C GLN A 1004 32.75 40.73 -4.46
N LEU A 1005 33.90 40.79 -3.79
CA LEU A 1005 34.03 40.44 -2.37
C LEU A 1005 33.13 41.31 -1.50
N ARG A 1006 33.03 42.61 -1.79
CA ARG A 1006 32.21 43.57 -1.04
C ARG A 1006 30.72 43.34 -1.24
N ARG A 1007 30.29 42.99 -2.46
CA ARG A 1007 28.91 42.56 -2.74
C ARG A 1007 28.58 41.24 -2.04
N ALA A 1008 29.47 40.26 -2.04
CA ALA A 1008 29.28 38.99 -1.34
C ALA A 1008 29.22 39.17 0.18
N PHE A 1009 30.11 39.99 0.75
CA PHE A 1009 30.10 40.35 2.17
C PHE A 1009 28.78 41.05 2.57
N ASN A 1010 28.35 42.03 1.77
CA ASN A 1010 27.06 42.73 1.97
C ASN A 1010 25.83 41.85 1.69
N HIS A 1011 25.95 40.70 1.01
CA HIS A 1011 24.85 39.74 0.87
C HIS A 1011 24.49 39.13 2.22
N PHE A 1012 25.48 38.92 3.09
CA PHE A 1012 25.20 38.48 4.44
C PHE A 1012 24.43 39.56 5.20
N GLY A 1013 24.76 40.86 5.01
CA GLY A 1013 23.92 41.92 5.57
C GLY A 1013 24.05 43.38 5.12
N GLN A 1014 22.95 44.09 5.38
CA GLN A 1014 22.85 45.54 5.52
C GLN A 1014 22.74 45.86 7.02
N GLU A 1015 23.40 46.92 7.50
CA GLU A 1015 23.30 47.46 8.88
C GLU A 1015 23.93 46.62 10.03
N GLY A 1016 25.04 45.93 9.76
CA GLY A 1016 26.11 45.77 10.78
C GLY A 1016 25.88 44.86 12.00
N ILE A 1017 24.88 43.97 12.01
CA ILE A 1017 24.65 43.03 13.12
C ILE A 1017 24.53 41.59 12.61
N TYR A 1018 25.55 40.74 12.88
CA TYR A 1018 25.61 39.35 12.40
C TYR A 1018 26.00 38.32 13.46
N PRO A 1019 25.42 37.11 13.41
CA PRO A 1019 25.89 35.93 14.14
C PRO A 1019 26.31 34.81 13.17
N VAL A 1020 27.33 35.05 12.34
CA VAL A 1020 27.87 34.04 11.40
C VAL A 1020 29.29 33.67 11.85
N ASP A 1021 29.63 32.38 11.84
CA ASP A 1021 30.99 31.92 12.12
C ASP A 1021 31.94 32.38 11.01
N CYS A 1022 32.88 33.25 11.36
CA CYS A 1022 33.89 33.78 10.45
C CYS A 1022 34.75 32.68 9.81
N LYS A 1023 34.96 31.54 10.48
CA LYS A 1023 35.66 30.37 9.90
C LYS A 1023 34.86 29.74 8.77
N ALA A 1024 33.54 29.69 8.88
CA ALA A 1024 32.67 29.15 7.82
C ALA A 1024 32.65 30.06 6.60
N LEU A 1025 32.58 31.38 6.79
CA LEU A 1025 32.58 32.37 5.71
C LEU A 1025 33.89 32.36 4.91
N LEU A 1026 35.05 32.35 5.60
CA LEU A 1026 36.37 32.32 4.96
C LEU A 1026 36.67 30.99 4.24
N ARG A 1027 36.04 29.89 4.68
CA ARG A 1027 36.17 28.55 4.09
C ARG A 1027 35.14 28.26 2.97
N MET A 1028 34.30 29.22 2.59
CA MET A 1028 33.35 29.02 1.49
C MET A 1028 34.07 28.69 0.16
N PRO A 1029 33.55 27.75 -0.65
CA PRO A 1029 34.07 27.51 -1.99
C PRO A 1029 33.98 28.75 -2.89
N PHE A 1030 34.98 28.94 -3.74
CA PHE A 1030 35.05 30.05 -4.71
C PHE A 1030 33.75 30.26 -5.51
N VAL A 1031 33.14 29.18 -6.00
CA VAL A 1031 31.89 29.23 -6.80
C VAL A 1031 30.69 29.73 -5.98
N GLU A 1032 30.63 29.41 -4.69
CA GLU A 1032 29.56 29.87 -3.79
C GLU A 1032 29.72 31.37 -3.48
N MET A 1033 30.96 31.81 -3.22
CA MET A 1033 31.29 33.23 -3.06
C MET A 1033 31.08 34.07 -4.33
N LEU A 1034 31.38 33.52 -5.51
CA LEU A 1034 31.09 34.15 -6.80
C LEU A 1034 29.56 34.29 -7.02
N SER A 1035 28.77 33.29 -6.61
CA SER A 1035 27.30 33.37 -6.65
C SER A 1035 26.74 34.45 -5.73
N LEU A 1036 27.31 34.62 -4.53
CA LEU A 1036 26.92 35.66 -3.57
C LEU A 1036 27.26 37.07 -4.08
N ALA A 1037 28.41 37.23 -4.76
CA ALA A 1037 28.86 38.48 -5.36
C ALA A 1037 27.93 39.02 -6.47
N GLN A 1038 27.10 38.16 -7.09
CA GLN A 1038 26.17 38.55 -8.15
C GLN A 1038 24.98 39.39 -7.66
N GLY A 1039 24.65 39.38 -6.36
CA GLY A 1039 23.60 40.24 -5.81
C GLY A 1039 22.21 40.01 -6.45
N ASN A 1040 21.67 38.80 -6.32
CA ASN A 1040 20.38 38.45 -6.92
C ASN A 1040 19.25 39.41 -6.44
N PRO A 1041 18.56 40.16 -7.32
CA PRO A 1041 17.65 41.23 -6.92
C PRO A 1041 16.35 40.69 -6.32
N LEU A 1042 16.36 40.52 -5.01
CA LEU A 1042 15.21 40.12 -4.20
C LEU A 1042 15.04 41.06 -3.00
N GLY A 1043 14.28 42.12 -3.21
CA GLY A 1043 13.74 42.97 -2.14
C GLY A 1043 12.86 42.20 -1.15
N LYS A 1044 12.42 42.90 -0.10
CA LYS A 1044 11.90 42.37 1.18
C LYS A 1044 10.59 41.52 1.15
N SER A 1045 10.17 40.94 0.02
CA SER A 1045 9.06 39.98 -0.07
C SER A 1045 9.56 38.53 0.00
N GLN A 1046 9.15 37.78 1.03
CA GLN A 1046 9.78 36.52 1.46
C GLN A 1046 9.07 35.23 0.97
N HIS A 1047 9.79 34.09 0.98
CA HIS A 1047 9.28 32.70 1.06
C HIS A 1047 9.01 31.83 -0.21
N GLN A 1048 9.78 31.96 -1.30
CA GLN A 1048 9.78 30.93 -2.37
C GLN A 1048 11.18 30.78 -3.02
N ILE A 1049 11.67 29.55 -3.22
CA ILE A 1049 12.77 29.31 -4.17
C ILE A 1049 12.22 29.64 -5.55
N ARG A 1050 12.87 30.59 -6.24
CA ARG A 1050 12.59 30.84 -7.65
C ARG A 1050 13.28 29.76 -8.47
N GLU A 1051 12.54 29.16 -9.39
CA GLU A 1051 13.08 28.27 -10.43
C GLU A 1051 14.23 29.00 -11.17
N SER A 1052 15.29 28.26 -11.55
CA SER A 1052 16.36 28.85 -12.36
C SER A 1052 15.75 29.40 -13.65
N ARG A 1053 16.12 30.62 -14.04
CA ARG A 1053 15.66 31.27 -15.28
C ARG A 1053 16.63 31.14 -16.44
N GLU A 1054 17.78 30.51 -16.20
CA GLU A 1054 18.88 30.42 -17.16
C GLU A 1054 18.49 29.61 -18.42
N GLU A 1055 19.00 29.96 -19.59
CA GLU A 1055 18.80 29.15 -20.81
C GLU A 1055 19.69 27.90 -20.80
N VAL A 1056 20.90 28.03 -20.26
CA VAL A 1056 21.84 26.97 -19.93
C VAL A 1056 22.15 27.04 -18.43
N PHE A 1057 21.96 25.95 -17.70
CA PHE A 1057 22.24 25.95 -16.26
C PHE A 1057 23.72 26.30 -15.99
N GLY A 1058 23.97 27.27 -15.13
CA GLY A 1058 25.30 27.78 -14.79
C GLY A 1058 25.86 28.83 -15.75
N GLU A 1059 25.07 29.33 -16.72
CA GLU A 1059 25.50 30.42 -17.61
C GLU A 1059 25.83 31.71 -16.85
N ALA A 1060 25.10 32.01 -15.77
CA ALA A 1060 25.38 33.20 -14.95
C ALA A 1060 26.75 33.09 -14.27
N LEU A 1061 27.14 31.89 -13.83
CA LEU A 1061 28.47 31.64 -13.25
C LEU A 1061 29.57 31.70 -14.31
N LEU A 1062 29.30 31.22 -15.54
CA LEU A 1062 30.24 31.29 -16.66
C LEU A 1062 30.58 32.74 -17.05
N GLN A 1063 29.59 33.64 -17.04
CA GLN A 1063 29.77 35.04 -17.46
C GLN A 1063 30.71 35.86 -16.56
N LEU A 1064 30.97 35.43 -15.32
CA LEU A 1064 31.83 36.15 -14.36
C LEU A 1064 33.11 35.41 -13.99
N ALA A 1065 33.31 34.20 -14.48
CA ALA A 1065 34.46 33.38 -14.13
C ALA A 1065 35.55 33.43 -15.21
N ASP A 1066 36.80 33.34 -14.77
CA ASP A 1066 37.92 33.19 -15.68
C ASP A 1066 37.81 31.86 -16.46
N PRO A 1067 38.29 31.76 -17.72
CA PRO A 1067 38.24 30.53 -18.51
C PRO A 1067 38.93 29.31 -17.85
N ASN A 1068 39.77 29.56 -16.85
CA ASN A 1068 40.44 28.55 -16.03
C ASN A 1068 39.51 27.89 -14.99
N ASP A 1069 38.46 28.56 -14.53
CA ASP A 1069 37.57 28.10 -13.46
C ASP A 1069 36.34 27.31 -13.96
N HIS A 1070 36.18 27.17 -15.28
CA HIS A 1070 35.14 26.35 -15.91
C HIS A 1070 35.03 24.93 -15.33
N VAL A 1071 36.15 24.29 -14.93
CA VAL A 1071 36.12 22.95 -14.32
C VAL A 1071 35.42 22.96 -12.95
N GLN A 1072 35.61 24.02 -12.15
CA GLN A 1072 35.00 24.13 -10.82
C GLN A 1072 33.49 24.36 -10.92
N ILE A 1073 33.06 25.18 -11.88
CA ILE A 1073 31.63 25.43 -12.17
C ILE A 1073 30.95 24.16 -12.70
N LEU A 1074 31.63 23.37 -13.53
CA LEU A 1074 31.13 22.06 -13.95
C LEU A 1074 30.97 21.09 -12.78
N GLN A 1075 31.87 21.15 -11.79
CA GLN A 1075 31.82 20.29 -10.60
C GLN A 1075 30.74 20.70 -9.60
N SER A 1076 30.39 21.98 -9.47
CA SER A 1076 29.29 22.42 -8.59
C SER A 1076 27.94 21.85 -9.02
N GLN A 1077 27.74 21.61 -10.32
CA GLN A 1077 26.50 21.03 -10.86
C GLN A 1077 26.37 19.50 -10.69
N PHE A 1078 27.37 18.80 -10.14
CA PHE A 1078 27.34 17.33 -10.05
C PHE A 1078 26.17 16.83 -9.20
N LEU A 1079 25.85 17.52 -8.11
CA LEU A 1079 24.75 17.15 -7.21
C LEU A 1079 23.40 17.31 -7.91
N SER A 1080 23.15 18.46 -8.56
CA SER A 1080 22.01 18.69 -9.46
C SER A 1080 21.86 17.57 -10.52
N MET A 1081 22.93 17.19 -11.23
CA MET A 1081 22.90 16.12 -12.23
C MET A 1081 22.54 14.73 -11.63
N GLN A 1082 23.08 14.40 -10.46
CA GLN A 1082 22.76 13.15 -9.76
C GLN A 1082 21.30 13.09 -9.30
N LEU A 1083 20.78 14.22 -8.79
CA LEU A 1083 19.38 14.35 -8.39
C LEU A 1083 18.42 14.37 -9.58
N TYR A 1084 18.81 14.93 -10.73
CA TYR A 1084 18.06 14.80 -11.98
C TYR A 1084 17.90 13.33 -12.36
N GLU A 1085 18.98 12.54 -12.31
CA GLU A 1085 18.94 11.11 -12.61
C GLU A 1085 18.04 10.36 -11.62
N SER A 1086 18.29 10.49 -10.31
CA SER A 1086 17.60 9.68 -9.29
C SER A 1086 16.13 10.03 -9.06
N ARG A 1087 15.71 11.27 -9.37
CA ARG A 1087 14.33 11.73 -9.18
C ARG A 1087 13.51 11.82 -10.47
N ILE A 1088 14.12 12.25 -11.59
CA ILE A 1088 13.40 12.67 -12.80
C ILE A 1088 13.65 11.71 -13.97
N ALA A 1089 14.90 11.47 -14.36
CA ALA A 1089 15.20 10.64 -15.53
C ALA A 1089 14.80 9.17 -15.31
N THR A 1090 15.10 8.62 -14.14
CA THR A 1090 14.64 7.29 -13.69
C THR A 1090 13.12 7.15 -13.70
N LEU A 1091 12.38 8.18 -13.27
CA LEU A 1091 10.91 8.20 -13.32
C LEU A 1091 10.39 8.17 -14.76
N GLN A 1092 11.00 8.92 -15.69
CA GLN A 1092 10.66 8.85 -17.12
C GLN A 1092 10.97 7.47 -17.72
N ARG A 1093 12.04 6.79 -17.29
CA ARG A 1093 12.34 5.41 -17.71
C ARG A 1093 11.32 4.40 -17.14
N ALA A 1094 10.94 4.52 -15.87
CA ALA A 1094 9.90 3.70 -15.25
C ALA A 1094 8.57 3.81 -16.01
N VAL A 1095 8.12 5.02 -16.34
CA VAL A 1095 6.91 5.26 -17.14
C VAL A 1095 7.04 4.69 -18.55
N SER A 1096 8.23 4.79 -19.17
CA SER A 1096 8.49 4.20 -20.48
C SER A 1096 8.37 2.66 -20.46
N PHE A 1097 8.89 2.00 -19.42
CA PHE A 1097 8.69 0.57 -19.20
C PHE A 1097 7.22 0.23 -18.99
N PHE A 1098 6.47 0.98 -18.16
CA PHE A 1098 5.05 0.74 -17.94
C PHE A 1098 4.23 0.83 -19.24
N VAL A 1099 4.47 1.86 -20.07
CA VAL A 1099 3.81 2.01 -21.38
C VAL A 1099 4.13 0.83 -22.31
N MET A 1100 5.40 0.45 -22.43
CA MET A 1100 5.84 -0.64 -23.32
C MET A 1100 5.31 -2.01 -22.86
N PHE A 1101 5.39 -2.30 -21.56
CA PHE A 1101 4.96 -3.58 -20.99
C PHE A 1101 3.44 -3.72 -20.90
N HIS A 1102 2.71 -2.62 -20.67
CA HIS A 1102 1.25 -2.61 -20.80
C HIS A 1102 0.81 -2.99 -22.23
N GLU A 1103 1.39 -2.35 -23.25
CA GLU A 1103 1.05 -2.64 -24.65
C GLU A 1103 1.43 -4.09 -25.04
N MET A 1104 2.58 -4.58 -24.56
CA MET A 1104 3.00 -5.97 -24.75
C MET A 1104 2.00 -6.97 -24.14
N ALA A 1105 1.62 -6.79 -22.87
CA ALA A 1105 0.68 -7.66 -22.18
C ALA A 1105 -0.75 -7.55 -22.74
N GLY A 1106 -1.19 -6.35 -23.13
CA GLY A 1106 -2.48 -6.11 -23.78
C GLY A 1106 -2.61 -6.86 -25.10
N THR A 1107 -1.60 -6.76 -25.97
CA THR A 1107 -1.53 -7.51 -27.24
C THR A 1107 -1.65 -9.03 -27.02
N ILE A 1108 -1.07 -9.56 -25.92
CA ILE A 1108 -1.17 -10.97 -25.57
C ILE A 1108 -2.56 -11.32 -25.01
N ALA A 1109 -3.14 -10.44 -24.19
CA ALA A 1109 -4.46 -10.64 -23.60
C ALA A 1109 -5.61 -10.56 -24.64
N GLU A 1110 -5.49 -9.70 -25.65
CA GLU A 1110 -6.43 -9.55 -26.76
C GLU A 1110 -6.41 -10.72 -27.76
N PHE A 1111 -5.24 -11.36 -27.94
CA PHE A 1111 -5.09 -12.51 -28.83
C PHE A 1111 -6.03 -13.67 -28.44
N TRP A 1112 -6.15 -13.96 -27.14
CA TRP A 1112 -6.93 -15.10 -26.65
C TRP A 1112 -8.44 -15.05 -26.95
N PRO A 1113 -9.20 -13.98 -26.63
CA PRO A 1113 -10.60 -13.88 -27.02
C PRO A 1113 -10.78 -13.86 -28.55
N LEU A 1114 -9.84 -13.30 -29.32
CA LEU A 1114 -9.91 -13.30 -30.78
C LEU A 1114 -9.88 -14.74 -31.35
N VAL A 1115 -8.94 -15.58 -30.91
CA VAL A 1115 -8.80 -16.96 -31.42
C VAL A 1115 -9.75 -17.98 -30.79
N SER A 1116 -10.50 -17.59 -29.75
CA SER A 1116 -11.41 -18.46 -29.01
C SER A 1116 -12.85 -17.96 -28.97
N LEU A 1117 -13.24 -17.02 -29.84
CA LEU A 1117 -14.59 -16.44 -29.89
C LEU A 1117 -15.06 -15.93 -28.51
N GLY A 1118 -14.14 -15.37 -27.73
CA GLY A 1118 -14.37 -14.84 -26.38
C GLY A 1118 -14.15 -15.83 -25.22
N PHE A 1119 -14.14 -17.15 -25.45
CA PHE A 1119 -14.12 -18.14 -24.36
C PHE A 1119 -12.87 -18.09 -23.47
N LEU A 1120 -11.69 -17.77 -24.01
CA LEU A 1120 -10.43 -17.73 -23.27
C LEU A 1120 -10.05 -16.33 -22.73
N ARG A 1121 -11.01 -15.38 -22.67
CA ARG A 1121 -10.76 -14.03 -22.14
C ARG A 1121 -10.25 -14.05 -20.70
N TYR A 1122 -9.33 -13.14 -20.37
CA TYR A 1122 -8.94 -12.84 -18.98
C TYR A 1122 -8.68 -11.34 -18.79
N HIS A 1123 -8.62 -10.91 -17.52
CA HIS A 1123 -8.31 -9.53 -17.16
C HIS A 1123 -6.84 -9.41 -16.74
N MET A 1124 -6.02 -8.69 -17.52
CA MET A 1124 -4.61 -8.44 -17.20
C MET A 1124 -4.38 -7.50 -16.01
N HIS A 1125 -5.41 -6.78 -15.54
CA HIS A 1125 -5.30 -5.88 -14.39
C HIS A 1125 -5.38 -6.59 -13.02
N ARG A 1126 -5.48 -7.92 -13.02
CA ARG A 1126 -5.60 -8.78 -11.83
C ARG A 1126 -4.66 -9.97 -11.89
N THR A 1127 -4.20 -10.44 -10.75
CA THR A 1127 -3.49 -11.71 -10.61
C THR A 1127 -4.43 -12.84 -10.21
N GLN A 1128 -3.98 -14.11 -10.33
CA GLN A 1128 -4.79 -15.26 -9.89
C GLN A 1128 -5.03 -15.27 -8.37
N SER A 1129 -4.06 -14.75 -7.61
CA SER A 1129 -4.08 -14.61 -6.16
C SER A 1129 -4.62 -13.26 -5.68
N ILE A 1130 -4.97 -12.35 -6.59
CA ILE A 1130 -5.49 -11.00 -6.28
C ILE A 1130 -4.60 -10.29 -5.22
N MET A 1131 -3.28 -10.47 -5.34
CA MET A 1131 -2.31 -10.00 -4.36
C MET A 1131 -2.09 -8.50 -4.48
N ARG A 1132 -2.76 -7.76 -3.59
CA ARG A 1132 -2.42 -6.37 -3.25
C ARG A 1132 -1.30 -6.37 -2.21
N ILE A 1133 -0.51 -5.29 -2.15
CA ILE A 1133 0.55 -5.13 -1.12
C ILE A 1133 -0.04 -5.28 0.31
N ALA A 1134 -1.33 -4.96 0.50
CA ALA A 1134 -2.06 -5.17 1.74
C ALA A 1134 -2.08 -6.62 2.24
N THR A 1135 -1.92 -7.63 1.36
CA THR A 1135 -1.88 -9.06 1.73
C THR A 1135 -0.46 -9.60 1.91
N THR A 1136 0.51 -8.75 2.28
CA THR A 1136 1.87 -9.21 2.62
C THR A 1136 1.83 -9.99 3.93
N ALA A 1137 2.38 -11.21 3.94
CA ALA A 1137 2.53 -12.00 5.14
C ALA A 1137 3.36 -11.23 6.19
N SER A 1138 2.85 -11.13 7.41
CA SER A 1138 3.53 -10.54 8.55
C SER A 1138 4.26 -11.61 9.34
N PRO A 1139 5.43 -11.33 9.94
CA PRO A 1139 6.10 -12.26 10.86
C PRO A 1139 5.32 -12.53 12.16
N ILE A 1140 4.33 -11.69 12.47
CA ILE A 1140 3.64 -11.63 13.77
C ILE A 1140 2.14 -11.38 13.59
N SER A 1141 1.31 -11.87 14.51
CA SER A 1141 -0.13 -11.60 14.51
C SER A 1141 -0.40 -10.13 14.86
N GLY A 1142 -1.63 -9.67 14.57
CA GLY A 1142 -2.04 -8.34 15.00
C GLY A 1142 -2.31 -8.25 16.51
N ALA A 1143 -2.57 -9.39 17.17
CA ALA A 1143 -2.87 -9.44 18.60
C ALA A 1143 -1.61 -9.22 19.43
N ASP A 1144 -0.52 -9.93 19.11
CA ASP A 1144 0.76 -9.83 19.82
C ASP A 1144 1.32 -8.40 19.75
N VAL A 1145 1.27 -7.76 18.57
CA VAL A 1145 1.68 -6.35 18.41
C VAL A 1145 0.88 -5.42 19.32
N ARG A 1146 -0.43 -5.64 19.49
CA ARG A 1146 -1.26 -4.83 20.41
C ARG A 1146 -0.88 -5.05 21.87
N GLN A 1147 -0.64 -6.30 22.27
CA GLN A 1147 -0.18 -6.62 23.62
C GLN A 1147 1.19 -5.97 23.90
N GLN A 1148 2.17 -6.21 23.03
CA GLN A 1148 3.51 -5.62 23.11
C GLN A 1148 3.45 -4.09 23.19
N MET A 1149 2.55 -3.45 22.45
CA MET A 1149 2.33 -2.00 22.52
C MET A 1149 1.77 -1.52 23.87
N LEU A 1150 0.83 -2.27 24.47
CA LEU A 1150 0.28 -1.94 25.78
C LEU A 1150 1.36 -2.07 26.87
N GLU A 1151 2.19 -3.09 26.80
CA GLU A 1151 3.34 -3.31 27.67
C GLU A 1151 4.39 -2.19 27.50
N LEU A 1152 4.81 -1.89 26.26
CA LEU A 1152 5.75 -0.81 25.95
C LEU A 1152 5.22 0.58 26.37
N ARG A 1153 3.91 0.84 26.21
CA ARG A 1153 3.29 2.08 26.70
C ARG A 1153 3.32 2.13 28.23
N SER A 1154 2.92 1.05 28.91
CA SER A 1154 2.91 0.98 30.37
C SER A 1154 4.31 1.16 30.95
N ALA A 1155 5.32 0.49 30.37
CA ALA A 1155 6.73 0.66 30.75
C ALA A 1155 7.23 2.09 30.53
N LYS A 1156 6.82 2.75 29.43
CA LYS A 1156 7.16 4.15 29.15
C LYS A 1156 6.50 5.13 30.12
N GLU A 1157 5.23 4.93 30.45
CA GLU A 1157 4.50 5.75 31.42
C GLU A 1157 5.09 5.60 32.83
N PHE A 1158 5.42 4.36 33.23
CA PHE A 1158 6.15 4.07 34.47
C PHE A 1158 7.52 4.76 34.50
N ASN A 1159 8.34 4.61 33.46
CA ASN A 1159 9.65 5.25 33.36
C ASN A 1159 9.56 6.79 33.37
N HIS A 1160 8.53 7.37 32.75
CA HIS A 1160 8.27 8.82 32.80
C HIS A 1160 7.87 9.27 34.22
N LEU A 1161 7.05 8.48 34.92
CA LEU A 1161 6.67 8.73 36.31
C LEU A 1161 7.88 8.67 37.24
N VAL A 1162 8.71 7.62 37.14
CA VAL A 1162 9.99 7.48 37.86
C VAL A 1162 10.93 8.65 37.56
N GLY A 1163 11.07 9.06 36.30
CA GLY A 1163 11.88 10.21 35.90
C GLY A 1163 11.39 11.54 36.52
N ASN A 1164 10.08 11.73 36.65
CA ASN A 1164 9.50 12.90 37.30
C ASN A 1164 9.65 12.85 38.83
N VAL A 1165 9.47 11.68 39.46
CA VAL A 1165 9.77 11.47 40.89
C VAL A 1165 11.23 11.79 41.17
N ASN A 1166 12.18 11.30 40.37
CA ASN A 1166 13.61 11.58 40.52
C ASN A 1166 13.93 13.08 40.38
N LYS A 1167 13.29 13.79 39.45
CA LYS A 1167 13.40 15.26 39.33
C LYS A 1167 12.78 16.00 40.53
N MET A 1168 11.73 15.46 41.13
CA MET A 1168 11.10 16.05 42.31
C MET A 1168 11.96 15.83 43.56
N VAL A 1169 12.53 14.64 43.72
CA VAL A 1169 13.49 14.29 44.78
C VAL A 1169 14.77 15.11 44.67
N SER A 1170 15.33 15.31 43.47
CA SER A 1170 16.54 16.14 43.30
C SER A 1170 16.27 17.62 43.58
N ARG A 1171 15.13 18.17 43.14
CA ARG A 1171 14.68 19.53 43.49
C ARG A 1171 14.42 19.68 45.00
N TRP A 1172 13.86 18.68 45.65
CA TRP A 1172 13.64 18.68 47.10
C TRP A 1172 14.97 18.63 47.87
N ARG A 1173 15.92 17.78 47.45
CA ARG A 1173 17.28 17.75 48.03
C ARG A 1173 18.00 19.09 47.86
N ALA A 1174 17.94 19.70 46.68
CA ALA A 1174 18.53 21.02 46.44
C ALA A 1174 17.90 22.12 47.33
N ARG A 1175 16.57 22.12 47.50
CA ARG A 1175 15.84 23.02 48.41
C ARG A 1175 16.04 22.74 49.91
N LYS A 1176 16.68 21.63 50.28
CA LYS A 1176 17.03 21.29 51.67
C LYS A 1176 18.52 21.53 51.97
N MET A 1177 19.31 21.84 50.93
CA MET A 1177 20.72 22.25 51.03
C MET A 1177 20.89 23.77 50.84
N GLN A 1178 19.83 24.47 50.43
CA GLN A 1178 19.63 25.91 50.60
C GLN A 1178 18.87 26.16 51.90
#